data_AF-A0AAD6V536-F1
#
_entry.id   AF-A0AAD6V536-F1
#
_cell.length_a   1.000
_cell.length_b   1.000
_cell.length_c   1.000
_cell.angle_alpha   90.00
_cell.angle_beta   90.00
_cell.angle_gamma   90.00
#
_symmetry.space_group_name_H-M   'P 1'
#
loop_
_entity.id
_entity.type
_entity.pdbx_description
1 polymer ?
#
loop_
_entity_poly.entity_id
_entity_poly.type
_entity_poly.pdbx_seq_one_letter_code
_entity_poly.pdbx_strand_id
1 'polypeptide(L)'
;MSCHHSQAHSPPYPTINPGSGAKWIKNLTQDRIGQFNGGHFNDVNLGAVLYERKEGGPDFVELKVWSAPGQTKPTFKEAMAQEFKPAHKGDSFGPSWTNHWWKVTVKIPKDFEKYERVQFEFDPGCEAMIFDVDGTPLQGITGGYGGDRRVEYIIPPAARKAGIHRFVIESSCNGMFGMAGGGIGPPDPNRYFRLDTADVVVPNQEAWRLLWDFQTLRELVDTLPGNTPLQNLALSTANAIMNAFDYRDPSSIARARRVAENVFGSGRDSEKVYDEQPGPGGRSLVWGIGHCHIDTAWLWPYRVTQQKTARSWSTQIDLMERYPEHRFTCSQAQQYKWLEQQYPLLFARLSKQVAAGKFHPIGGAWVEHDGNMPSGEAFVRQMVFGQRYFESKFGFRCETGWLPDSFGLSGSLPQLFRGAGMKYFFTQKLSCNTFPHSTFNWVGIDGTQVLCHMTPVDTYTAQATVGDVNRAVTNHKNLESSDTSLLVFGNGDGGGGPLPKMLENLRRIRAVTNTHRELPPVTMGRSVDEFFDYLAESTAAGKVLPNWRGELYLEFHRGTYTSHGSIKKGNRHSEILLRDVEHVATLASLTGKKKYTYPRQMINDCWEKVLLNQFHDVLPGSAIGMVYDDAEKLYAEVRQDAEAMLDDALDVILGCAAPAAHAMALDQLAAYNTTFFPRREVVRVPIAGGLGAQVAQLSADGKEGYTVVDCAGGARPARLQTTPITEAWGFSPVSVYTNGADHFVLRNGSVQLTISRGRITSLVDVQLQRELIQEGATGGLVIFEDRPNYWDAWDVEIHHLEKPTPLEFTNISVVAHGPLRASVRAEVKYGQSNISVTISLDAVPASTKVGSRSMFRFDAWVDWHQRHEFLKFELPLDLHSDNATYETQFGWVQRPTHKNTTWDMAKFEVCGHKYADLSEYGYGVALLSESKYGFACQSNVLRISLLRSATEPDAEQDQGEHTFSWAVMPHQGHFLESDVPTAAYLFNSPLYIRSLGADATLNTSNSPFAIAGAPNVFLETVKRGDDDSFKAGGTTSIVLRLYEAMGGHARGQLRIAAGLNVEAAFETNLLEDVAQQAPLTLCPNASGRDVGVELTFRGFEVKTVKLILGGKNTKRVKRDSWITVDA
;
A
#
# COMPACT_ATOMS: atom_id res chain seq x y z
N MET A 1 -83.96 -22.11 -22.20
CA MET A 1 -84.08 -22.60 -20.81
C MET A 1 -83.06 -23.72 -20.62
N SER A 2 -82.31 -23.86 -19.54
CA SER A 2 -81.79 -22.93 -18.51
C SER A 2 -80.73 -23.74 -17.75
N CYS A 3 -79.56 -23.17 -17.49
CA CYS A 3 -78.50 -23.78 -16.70
C CYS A 3 -78.95 -24.04 -15.25
N HIS A 4 -78.37 -25.06 -14.62
CA HIS A 4 -78.00 -24.97 -13.20
C HIS A 4 -76.54 -25.36 -13.02
N HIS A 5 -75.72 -24.35 -12.72
CA HIS A 5 -74.42 -24.46 -12.11
C HIS A 5 -74.60 -24.82 -10.64
N SER A 6 -73.90 -25.84 -10.14
CA SER A 6 -73.57 -25.95 -8.71
C SER A 6 -72.06 -25.81 -8.56
N GLN A 7 -71.63 -24.65 -8.05
CA GLN A 7 -70.28 -24.42 -7.55
C GLN A 7 -69.99 -25.44 -6.44
N ALA A 8 -68.87 -26.16 -6.55
CA ALA A 8 -68.36 -26.97 -5.46
C ALA A 8 -67.79 -26.04 -4.37
N HIS A 9 -68.54 -25.86 -3.29
CA HIS A 9 -68.04 -25.22 -2.07
C HIS A 9 -66.96 -26.12 -1.45
N SER A 10 -65.77 -25.56 -1.21
CA SER A 10 -64.79 -26.14 -0.29
C SER A 10 -65.47 -26.37 1.07
N PRO A 11 -65.22 -27.51 1.75
CA PRO A 11 -65.88 -27.79 3.02
C PRO A 11 -65.53 -26.71 4.07
N PRO A 12 -66.50 -26.24 4.88
CA PRO A 12 -66.22 -25.32 5.98
C PRO A 12 -65.38 -25.99 7.07
N TYR A 13 -64.81 -25.16 7.96
CA TYR A 13 -64.03 -25.58 9.12
C TYR A 13 -64.63 -26.82 9.81
N PRO A 14 -63.84 -27.89 10.06
CA PRO A 14 -64.38 -29.19 10.45
C PRO A 14 -65.11 -29.12 11.80
N THR A 15 -66.25 -29.80 11.90
CA THR A 15 -67.05 -29.87 13.14
C THR A 15 -66.39 -30.71 14.24
N ILE A 16 -65.49 -31.61 13.87
CA ILE A 16 -64.75 -32.49 14.78
C ILE A 16 -63.27 -32.50 14.35
N ASN A 17 -62.35 -32.24 15.28
CA ASN A 17 -60.90 -32.38 15.07
C ASN A 17 -60.40 -33.69 15.72
N PRO A 18 -60.16 -34.77 14.96
CA PRO A 18 -59.63 -36.03 15.50
C PRO A 18 -58.12 -36.00 15.78
N GLY A 19 -57.41 -34.92 15.42
CA GLY A 19 -55.96 -34.80 15.56
C GLY A 19 -55.52 -34.10 16.84
N SER A 20 -54.28 -34.35 17.28
CA SER A 20 -53.67 -33.73 18.46
C SER A 20 -53.25 -32.26 18.26
N GLY A 21 -53.40 -31.72 17.04
CA GLY A 21 -52.83 -30.44 16.65
C GLY A 21 -51.32 -30.53 16.38
N ALA A 22 -50.78 -29.51 15.70
CA ALA A 22 -49.36 -29.41 15.38
C ALA A 22 -48.76 -28.19 16.07
N LYS A 23 -47.93 -28.43 17.10
CA LYS A 23 -46.98 -27.43 17.60
C LYS A 23 -45.58 -27.97 17.39
N TRP A 24 -44.79 -27.27 16.59
CA TRP A 24 -43.44 -27.72 16.27
C TRP A 24 -42.47 -27.40 17.40
N ILE A 25 -41.50 -28.29 17.61
CA ILE A 25 -40.34 -28.03 18.45
C ILE A 25 -39.29 -27.37 17.53
N LYS A 26 -39.08 -26.06 17.75
CA LYS A 26 -38.36 -25.20 16.81
C LYS A 26 -36.92 -25.63 16.57
N ASN A 27 -36.18 -25.88 17.65
CA ASN A 27 -34.78 -26.33 17.58
C ASN A 27 -34.66 -27.65 16.80
N LEU A 28 -35.52 -28.64 17.05
CA LEU A 28 -35.50 -29.90 16.30
C LEU A 28 -35.76 -29.69 14.80
N THR A 29 -36.61 -28.72 14.45
CA THR A 29 -36.89 -28.39 13.04
C THR A 29 -35.71 -27.66 12.40
N GLN A 30 -35.04 -26.78 13.14
CA GLN A 30 -33.84 -26.08 12.69
C GLN A 30 -32.66 -27.06 12.49
N ASP A 31 -32.48 -28.02 13.41
CA ASP A 31 -31.48 -29.08 13.26
C ASP A 31 -31.75 -29.95 12.03
N ARG A 32 -33.03 -30.25 11.76
CA ARG A 32 -33.45 -31.04 10.59
C ARG A 32 -33.04 -30.37 9.28
N ILE A 33 -33.27 -29.07 9.11
CA ILE A 33 -32.98 -28.39 7.83
C ILE A 33 -31.47 -28.37 7.51
N GLY A 34 -30.61 -28.47 8.53
CA GLY A 34 -29.17 -28.63 8.34
C GLY A 34 -28.75 -29.90 7.58
N GLN A 35 -29.64 -30.89 7.46
CA GLN A 35 -29.37 -32.19 6.84
C GLN A 35 -29.78 -32.28 5.35
N PHE A 36 -30.35 -31.22 4.77
CA PHE A 36 -30.92 -31.29 3.42
C PHE A 36 -29.88 -31.28 2.28
N ASN A 37 -28.65 -30.85 2.57
CA ASN A 37 -27.55 -30.88 1.62
C ASN A 37 -26.24 -31.29 2.31
N GLY A 38 -25.57 -32.32 1.78
CA GLY A 38 -24.33 -32.86 2.36
C GLY A 38 -24.55 -33.75 3.59
N GLY A 39 -23.45 -33.99 4.32
CA GLY A 39 -23.46 -34.76 5.58
C GLY A 39 -23.75 -36.25 5.40
N HIS A 40 -24.21 -36.89 6.48
CA HIS A 40 -24.45 -38.35 6.54
C HIS A 40 -25.50 -38.85 5.55
N PHE A 41 -26.41 -37.98 5.09
CA PHE A 41 -27.53 -38.32 4.21
C PHE A 41 -27.33 -37.84 2.76
N ASN A 42 -26.09 -37.58 2.34
CA ASN A 42 -25.79 -37.01 1.03
C ASN A 42 -26.24 -37.89 -0.16
N ASP A 43 -26.44 -39.19 0.08
CA ASP A 43 -26.93 -40.18 -0.86
C ASP A 43 -28.46 -40.18 -1.03
N VAL A 44 -29.19 -39.51 -0.14
CA VAL A 44 -30.67 -39.46 -0.14
C VAL A 44 -31.26 -38.06 -0.01
N ASN A 45 -30.44 -37.03 0.19
CA ASN A 45 -30.86 -35.63 0.24
C ASN A 45 -30.64 -34.91 -1.11
N LEU A 46 -30.71 -33.58 -1.14
CA LEU A 46 -30.56 -32.81 -2.37
C LEU A 46 -29.23 -33.09 -3.10
N GLY A 47 -28.17 -33.40 -2.35
CA GLY A 47 -26.84 -33.74 -2.88
C GLY A 47 -26.86 -34.92 -3.86
N ALA A 48 -27.78 -35.88 -3.66
CA ALA A 48 -27.91 -37.07 -4.49
C ALA A 48 -28.38 -36.79 -5.92
N VAL A 49 -29.00 -35.62 -6.17
CA VAL A 49 -29.64 -35.27 -7.45
C VAL A 49 -29.10 -33.98 -8.07
N LEU A 50 -27.97 -33.45 -7.57
CA LEU A 50 -27.35 -32.23 -8.14
C LEU A 50 -26.81 -32.41 -9.56
N TYR A 51 -26.61 -33.65 -10.00
CA TYR A 51 -26.03 -33.99 -11.29
C TYR A 51 -26.86 -35.05 -12.01
N GLU A 52 -27.15 -34.83 -13.30
CA GLU A 52 -27.84 -35.78 -14.18
C GLU A 52 -26.88 -36.82 -14.77
N ARG A 53 -25.65 -36.37 -15.06
CA ARG A 53 -24.58 -37.16 -15.68
C ARG A 53 -23.23 -36.64 -15.19
N LYS A 54 -22.29 -37.55 -15.02
CA LYS A 54 -20.88 -37.27 -14.78
C LYS A 54 -20.06 -38.32 -15.53
N GLU A 55 -19.48 -37.93 -16.64
CA GLU A 55 -18.74 -38.80 -17.55
C GLU A 55 -17.27 -38.41 -17.55
N GLY A 56 -16.38 -39.39 -17.48
CA GLY A 56 -14.93 -39.17 -17.46
C GLY A 56 -14.18 -40.30 -18.15
N GLY A 57 -12.85 -40.17 -18.26
CA GLY A 57 -12.00 -41.14 -18.94
C GLY A 57 -11.82 -40.86 -20.44
N PRO A 58 -11.00 -41.67 -21.14
CA PRO A 58 -10.49 -41.37 -22.49
C PRO A 58 -11.56 -41.31 -23.59
N ASP A 59 -12.73 -41.91 -23.34
CA ASP A 59 -13.88 -41.87 -24.25
C ASP A 59 -14.57 -40.50 -24.26
N PHE A 60 -14.42 -39.71 -23.19
CA PHE A 60 -15.05 -38.40 -23.02
C PHE A 60 -14.03 -37.26 -22.93
N VAL A 61 -12.87 -37.50 -22.31
CA VAL A 61 -11.84 -36.48 -22.05
C VAL A 61 -10.46 -37.04 -22.39
N GLU A 62 -9.79 -36.40 -23.34
CA GLU A 62 -8.36 -36.62 -23.62
C GLU A 62 -7.56 -35.47 -23.01
N LEU A 63 -6.59 -35.81 -22.15
CA LEU A 63 -5.68 -34.86 -21.53
C LEU A 63 -4.26 -35.13 -22.00
N LYS A 64 -3.53 -34.05 -22.30
CA LYS A 64 -2.07 -34.10 -22.45
C LYS A 64 -1.46 -32.98 -21.62
N VAL A 65 -0.38 -33.25 -20.92
CA VAL A 65 0.30 -32.29 -20.06
C VAL A 65 1.74 -32.04 -20.53
N TRP A 66 2.18 -30.80 -20.37
CA TRP A 66 3.59 -30.42 -20.42
C TRP A 66 3.92 -29.60 -19.17
N SER A 67 5.02 -29.95 -18.50
CA SER A 67 5.48 -29.27 -17.29
C SER A 67 6.62 -28.32 -17.64
N ALA A 68 6.49 -27.05 -17.25
CA ALA A 68 7.53 -26.06 -17.45
C ALA A 68 8.78 -26.42 -16.62
N PRO A 69 10.00 -26.16 -17.14
CA PRO A 69 11.22 -26.45 -16.40
C PRO A 69 11.37 -25.53 -15.18
N GLY A 70 11.70 -26.10 -14.02
CA GLY A 70 11.87 -25.35 -12.77
C GLY A 70 10.60 -24.57 -12.39
N GLN A 71 10.77 -23.33 -11.94
CA GLN A 71 9.67 -22.43 -11.58
C GLN A 71 9.36 -21.39 -12.68
N THR A 72 9.72 -21.69 -13.93
CA THR A 72 9.48 -20.80 -15.07
C THR A 72 7.98 -20.67 -15.37
N LYS A 73 7.59 -19.51 -15.88
CA LYS A 73 6.21 -19.19 -16.27
C LYS A 73 6.15 -18.85 -17.76
N PRO A 74 6.19 -19.86 -18.63
CA PRO A 74 6.18 -19.64 -20.07
C PRO A 74 4.86 -19.03 -20.52
N THR A 75 4.92 -18.17 -21.51
CA THR A 75 3.73 -17.64 -22.20
C THR A 75 2.95 -18.76 -22.90
N PHE A 76 1.68 -18.52 -23.21
CA PHE A 76 0.86 -19.47 -23.98
C PHE A 76 1.56 -19.95 -25.26
N LYS A 77 2.16 -19.02 -26.02
CA LYS A 77 2.86 -19.33 -27.27
C LYS A 77 4.07 -20.24 -27.04
N GLU A 78 4.87 -19.96 -26.02
CA GLU A 78 6.03 -20.78 -25.67
C GLU A 78 5.63 -22.17 -25.21
N ALA A 79 4.57 -22.28 -24.41
CA ALA A 79 4.02 -23.55 -23.95
C ALA A 79 3.45 -24.37 -25.11
N MET A 80 2.69 -23.76 -26.02
CA MET A 80 2.08 -24.47 -27.14
C MET A 80 3.08 -25.03 -28.15
N ALA A 81 4.30 -24.48 -28.19
CA ALA A 81 5.42 -24.97 -29.01
C ALA A 81 6.09 -26.24 -28.45
N GLN A 82 5.74 -26.66 -27.23
CA GLN A 82 6.35 -27.80 -26.54
C GLN A 82 5.67 -29.12 -26.89
N GLU A 83 6.34 -30.22 -26.54
CA GLU A 83 5.81 -31.58 -26.67
C GLU A 83 5.00 -31.97 -25.42
N PHE A 84 3.70 -32.23 -25.61
CA PHE A 84 2.78 -32.62 -24.54
C PHE A 84 2.65 -34.14 -24.49
N LYS A 85 2.68 -34.70 -23.28
CA LYS A 85 2.56 -36.14 -23.03
C LYS A 85 1.15 -36.50 -22.55
N PRO A 86 0.63 -37.71 -22.80
CA PRO A 86 -0.65 -38.15 -22.24
C PRO A 86 -0.70 -37.98 -20.71
N ALA A 87 -1.86 -37.57 -20.19
CA ALA A 87 -2.10 -37.39 -18.76
C ALA A 87 -3.48 -37.94 -18.38
N HIS A 88 -3.68 -38.24 -17.10
CA HIS A 88 -4.89 -38.86 -16.59
C HIS A 88 -5.34 -38.27 -15.24
N LYS A 89 -6.65 -38.36 -14.97
CA LYS A 89 -7.19 -38.07 -13.64
C LYS A 89 -6.49 -38.95 -12.60
N GLY A 90 -6.05 -38.33 -11.52
CA GLY A 90 -5.30 -38.98 -10.43
C GLY A 90 -3.79 -38.76 -10.50
N ASP A 91 -3.25 -38.24 -11.60
CA ASP A 91 -1.82 -37.89 -11.72
C ASP A 91 -1.41 -36.82 -10.70
N SER A 92 -0.18 -36.96 -10.19
CA SER A 92 0.44 -35.99 -9.28
C SER A 92 1.45 -35.14 -10.02
N PHE A 93 1.49 -33.84 -9.71
CA PHE A 93 2.38 -32.86 -10.34
C PHE A 93 2.80 -31.78 -9.33
N GLY A 94 3.95 -31.18 -9.59
CA GLY A 94 4.63 -30.30 -8.64
C GLY A 94 6.14 -30.25 -8.93
N PRO A 95 6.97 -29.77 -7.98
CA PRO A 95 6.60 -29.29 -6.64
C PRO A 95 6.02 -27.85 -6.66
N SER A 96 5.97 -27.20 -5.50
CA SER A 96 5.48 -25.83 -5.30
C SER A 96 5.99 -24.83 -6.35
N TRP A 97 5.11 -23.92 -6.77
CA TRP A 97 5.40 -22.84 -7.73
C TRP A 97 5.75 -23.27 -9.16
N THR A 98 5.72 -24.57 -9.47
CA THR A 98 5.85 -25.07 -10.85
C THR A 98 4.57 -24.81 -11.66
N ASN A 99 4.71 -24.79 -12.98
CA ASN A 99 3.62 -24.46 -13.91
C ASN A 99 3.43 -25.60 -14.91
N HIS A 100 2.17 -26.01 -15.13
CA HIS A 100 1.82 -27.17 -15.94
C HIS A 100 0.73 -26.79 -16.94
N TRP A 101 0.95 -27.10 -18.22
CA TRP A 101 0.03 -26.78 -19.29
C TRP A 101 -0.68 -28.05 -19.77
N TRP A 102 -1.99 -27.98 -19.93
CA TRP A 102 -2.85 -29.10 -20.31
C TRP A 102 -3.55 -28.78 -21.62
N LYS A 103 -3.42 -29.66 -22.61
CA LYS A 103 -4.28 -29.68 -23.79
C LYS A 103 -5.47 -30.59 -23.49
N VAL A 104 -6.66 -30.04 -23.54
CA VAL A 104 -7.90 -30.74 -23.20
C VAL A 104 -8.76 -30.88 -24.44
N THR A 105 -9.14 -32.12 -24.76
CA THR A 105 -10.17 -32.41 -25.76
C THR A 105 -11.33 -33.11 -25.10
N VAL A 106 -12.48 -32.42 -25.06
CA VAL A 106 -13.73 -32.95 -24.53
C VAL A 106 -14.60 -33.44 -25.69
N LYS A 107 -14.94 -34.73 -25.68
CA LYS A 107 -15.91 -35.36 -26.57
C LYS A 107 -17.28 -35.32 -25.89
N ILE A 108 -18.24 -34.66 -26.51
CA ILE A 108 -19.54 -34.34 -25.91
C ILE A 108 -20.58 -35.28 -26.52
N PRO A 109 -21.25 -36.14 -25.71
CA PRO A 109 -22.32 -36.99 -26.20
C PRO A 109 -23.44 -36.18 -26.85
N LYS A 110 -23.98 -36.67 -27.97
CA LYS A 110 -25.03 -35.97 -28.72
C LYS A 110 -26.29 -35.72 -27.88
N ASP A 111 -26.62 -36.63 -26.98
CA ASP A 111 -27.77 -36.46 -26.10
C ASP A 111 -27.59 -35.36 -25.06
N PHE A 112 -26.36 -34.81 -24.88
CA PHE A 112 -26.13 -33.71 -23.95
C PHE A 112 -26.63 -32.36 -24.48
N GLU A 113 -26.92 -32.24 -25.78
CA GLU A 113 -27.46 -31.01 -26.39
C GLU A 113 -28.82 -30.62 -25.82
N LYS A 114 -29.60 -31.58 -25.30
CA LYS A 114 -30.92 -31.34 -24.69
C LYS A 114 -30.86 -30.63 -23.33
N TYR A 115 -29.72 -30.66 -22.65
CA TYR A 115 -29.60 -30.10 -21.30
C TYR A 115 -29.28 -28.61 -21.36
N GLU A 116 -29.87 -27.86 -20.43
CA GLU A 116 -29.65 -26.42 -20.30
C GLU A 116 -28.15 -26.09 -20.18
N ARG A 117 -27.44 -26.81 -19.30
CA ARG A 117 -26.02 -26.61 -19.00
C ARG A 117 -25.24 -27.91 -19.08
N VAL A 118 -24.08 -27.85 -19.74
CA VAL A 118 -23.03 -28.87 -19.71
C VAL A 118 -21.74 -28.14 -19.33
N GLN A 119 -20.95 -28.73 -18.45
CA GLN A 119 -19.71 -28.12 -18.00
C GLN A 119 -18.59 -29.16 -17.96
N PHE A 120 -17.36 -28.67 -18.04
CA PHE A 120 -16.17 -29.43 -17.71
C PHE A 120 -15.76 -29.09 -16.28
N GLU A 121 -15.58 -30.10 -15.44
CA GLU A 121 -15.05 -29.93 -14.08
C GLU A 121 -13.58 -30.34 -14.06
N PHE A 122 -12.71 -29.39 -13.72
CA PHE A 122 -11.28 -29.58 -13.61
C PHE A 122 -10.79 -29.12 -12.24
N ASP A 123 -10.40 -30.08 -11.40
CA ASP A 123 -9.89 -29.80 -10.05
C ASP A 123 -8.44 -30.28 -9.93
N PRO A 124 -7.46 -29.39 -10.14
CA PRO A 124 -6.06 -29.71 -9.99
C PRO A 124 -5.59 -29.64 -8.52
N GLY A 125 -6.47 -29.36 -7.56
CA GLY A 125 -6.09 -29.12 -6.16
C GLY A 125 -5.33 -27.80 -5.92
N CYS A 126 -5.09 -27.02 -6.98
CA CYS A 126 -4.38 -25.75 -6.98
C CYS A 126 -5.08 -24.73 -7.90
N GLU A 127 -4.43 -23.59 -8.12
CA GLU A 127 -4.92 -22.58 -9.04
C GLU A 127 -4.69 -22.95 -10.51
N ALA A 128 -5.63 -22.61 -11.41
CA ALA A 128 -5.46 -22.78 -12.85
C ALA A 128 -6.19 -21.72 -13.71
N MET A 129 -5.81 -21.59 -14.97
CA MET A 129 -6.42 -20.69 -15.97
C MET A 129 -6.80 -21.45 -17.23
N ILE A 130 -8.03 -21.27 -17.70
CA ILE A 130 -8.51 -21.81 -18.97
C ILE A 130 -8.27 -20.79 -20.08
N PHE A 131 -7.80 -21.28 -21.22
CA PHE A 131 -7.60 -20.53 -22.45
C PHE A 131 -8.34 -21.24 -23.60
N ASP A 132 -8.80 -20.47 -24.59
CA ASP A 132 -9.14 -21.07 -25.88
C ASP A 132 -7.88 -21.59 -26.60
N VAL A 133 -8.07 -22.18 -27.79
CA VAL A 133 -6.96 -22.73 -28.60
C VAL A 133 -6.06 -21.66 -29.21
N ASP A 134 -6.50 -20.40 -29.24
CA ASP A 134 -5.78 -19.26 -29.80
C ASP A 134 -5.02 -18.46 -28.72
N GLY A 135 -5.24 -18.78 -27.45
CA GLY A 135 -4.55 -18.19 -26.30
C GLY A 135 -5.32 -17.09 -25.57
N THR A 136 -6.63 -16.94 -25.81
CA THR A 136 -7.47 -16.01 -25.06
C THR A 136 -7.83 -16.61 -23.69
N PRO A 137 -7.48 -15.95 -22.55
CA PRO A 137 -7.95 -16.37 -21.25
C PRO A 137 -9.48 -16.29 -21.14
N LEU A 138 -10.10 -17.36 -20.65
CA LEU A 138 -11.55 -17.51 -20.55
C LEU A 138 -12.04 -17.45 -19.10
N GLN A 139 -11.43 -18.23 -18.21
CA GLN A 139 -11.85 -18.34 -16.82
C GLN A 139 -10.72 -18.87 -15.93
N GLY A 140 -10.66 -18.42 -14.69
CA GLY A 140 -9.85 -18.99 -13.63
C GLY A 140 -10.52 -20.18 -12.92
N ILE A 141 -9.68 -21.01 -12.33
CA ILE A 141 -10.01 -22.16 -11.49
C ILE A 141 -9.28 -21.98 -10.15
N THR A 142 -10.01 -22.28 -9.08
CA THR A 142 -9.49 -22.43 -7.72
C THR A 142 -9.85 -23.84 -7.26
N GLY A 143 -8.90 -24.76 -7.37
CA GLY A 143 -9.08 -26.15 -6.95
C GLY A 143 -9.00 -26.36 -5.44
N GLY A 144 -9.19 -27.60 -4.99
CA GLY A 144 -9.16 -27.99 -3.58
C GLY A 144 -10.56 -28.03 -2.95
N TYR A 145 -10.66 -27.67 -1.67
CA TYR A 145 -11.89 -27.75 -0.87
C TYR A 145 -12.14 -26.40 -0.20
N GLY A 146 -13.40 -26.04 0.04
CA GLY A 146 -13.75 -24.79 0.72
C GLY A 146 -14.83 -23.99 0.01
N GLY A 147 -15.15 -22.82 0.57
CA GLY A 147 -16.17 -21.91 0.04
C GLY A 147 -15.73 -21.13 -1.20
N ASP A 148 -14.43 -21.03 -1.42
CA ASP A 148 -13.73 -20.33 -2.50
C ASP A 148 -13.47 -21.20 -3.74
N ARG A 149 -13.68 -22.51 -3.60
CA ARG A 149 -13.52 -23.51 -4.66
C ARG A 149 -14.35 -23.16 -5.90
N ARG A 150 -13.70 -23.21 -7.07
CA ARG A 150 -14.28 -23.04 -8.40
C ARG A 150 -13.57 -23.94 -9.38
N VAL A 151 -14.27 -24.93 -9.92
CA VAL A 151 -13.69 -25.97 -10.79
C VAL A 151 -14.48 -26.18 -12.07
N GLU A 152 -15.63 -25.52 -12.19
CA GLU A 152 -16.54 -25.64 -13.31
C GLU A 152 -16.20 -24.68 -14.43
N TYR A 153 -16.27 -25.17 -15.67
CA TYR A 153 -16.18 -24.38 -16.90
C TYR A 153 -17.34 -24.73 -17.83
N ILE A 154 -18.19 -23.75 -18.12
CA ILE A 154 -19.41 -23.98 -18.90
C ILE A 154 -19.02 -24.18 -20.37
N ILE A 155 -19.44 -25.31 -20.96
CA ILE A 155 -19.15 -25.61 -22.36
C ILE A 155 -20.09 -24.80 -23.26
N PRO A 156 -19.57 -24.01 -24.22
CA PRO A 156 -20.40 -23.19 -25.09
C PRO A 156 -21.41 -24.00 -25.90
N PRO A 157 -22.63 -23.48 -26.16
CA PRO A 157 -23.64 -24.17 -26.97
C PRO A 157 -23.14 -24.65 -28.34
N ALA A 158 -22.32 -23.83 -29.01
CA ALA A 158 -21.74 -24.18 -30.31
C ALA A 158 -20.84 -25.43 -30.23
N ALA A 159 -20.06 -25.58 -29.16
CA ALA A 159 -19.19 -26.73 -28.96
C ALA A 159 -20.00 -27.99 -28.63
N ARG A 160 -21.09 -27.86 -27.85
CA ARG A 160 -22.04 -28.97 -27.60
C ARG A 160 -22.61 -29.52 -28.91
N LYS A 161 -23.06 -28.63 -29.81
CA LYS A 161 -23.58 -29.01 -31.12
C LYS A 161 -22.52 -29.66 -32.03
N ALA A 162 -21.27 -29.23 -31.93
CA ALA A 162 -20.17 -29.83 -32.67
C ALA A 162 -19.75 -31.21 -32.14
N GLY A 163 -20.18 -31.59 -30.92
CA GLY A 163 -19.81 -32.85 -30.27
C GLY A 163 -18.38 -32.90 -29.76
N ILE A 164 -17.61 -31.80 -29.89
CA ILE A 164 -16.22 -31.72 -29.46
C ILE A 164 -15.87 -30.30 -29.03
N HIS A 165 -15.13 -30.17 -27.94
CA HIS A 165 -14.56 -28.91 -27.48
C HIS A 165 -13.07 -29.07 -27.18
N ARG A 166 -12.26 -28.15 -27.68
CA ARG A 166 -10.81 -28.12 -27.43
C ARG A 166 -10.44 -26.80 -26.79
N PHE A 167 -9.60 -26.86 -25.78
CA PHE A 167 -9.11 -25.71 -25.03
C PHE A 167 -7.83 -26.10 -24.27
N VAL A 168 -7.22 -25.13 -23.61
CA VAL A 168 -5.95 -25.28 -22.90
C VAL A 168 -6.13 -24.83 -21.46
N ILE A 169 -5.42 -25.47 -20.53
CA ILE A 169 -5.39 -25.06 -19.12
C ILE A 169 -3.94 -24.83 -18.69
N GLU A 170 -3.68 -23.76 -17.96
CA GLU A 170 -2.43 -23.54 -17.21
C GLU A 170 -2.70 -23.76 -15.72
N SER A 171 -2.12 -24.78 -15.10
CA SER A 171 -2.14 -24.98 -13.65
C SER A 171 -0.86 -24.45 -13.02
N SER A 172 -1.00 -23.66 -11.96
CA SER A 172 0.11 -23.20 -11.13
C SER A 172 0.06 -23.92 -9.79
N CYS A 173 1.15 -24.59 -9.41
CA CYS A 173 1.25 -25.40 -8.19
C CYS A 173 1.33 -24.53 -6.92
N ASN A 174 0.25 -23.83 -6.63
CA ASN A 174 0.02 -23.10 -5.39
C ASN A 174 -1.47 -23.02 -5.06
N GLY A 175 -1.81 -22.93 -3.77
CA GLY A 175 -3.18 -22.64 -3.33
C GLY A 175 -3.53 -21.16 -3.51
N MET A 176 -4.77 -20.78 -3.19
CA MET A 176 -5.18 -19.37 -3.17
C MET A 176 -4.25 -18.53 -2.29
N PHE A 177 -3.87 -19.06 -1.12
CA PHE A 177 -3.02 -18.41 -0.12
C PHE A 177 -1.58 -18.96 -0.10
N GLY A 178 -1.03 -19.32 -1.26
CA GLY A 178 0.34 -19.84 -1.35
C GLY A 178 0.49 -21.29 -0.88
N MET A 179 1.56 -21.59 -0.12
CA MET A 179 2.01 -22.97 0.12
C MET A 179 1.91 -23.47 1.57
N ALA A 180 1.63 -22.59 2.54
CA ALA A 180 1.70 -22.91 3.97
C ALA A 180 0.48 -23.67 4.55
N GLY A 181 -0.17 -24.50 3.73
CA GLY A 181 -1.28 -25.35 4.19
C GLY A 181 -2.51 -24.59 4.75
N GLY A 182 -2.66 -23.30 4.44
CA GLY A 182 -3.77 -22.45 4.92
C GLY A 182 -3.40 -21.52 6.10
N GLY A 183 -2.17 -21.58 6.60
CA GLY A 183 -1.64 -20.62 7.58
C GLY A 183 -0.76 -19.53 6.94
N ILE A 184 -0.14 -18.71 7.78
CA ILE A 184 0.82 -17.66 7.39
C ILE A 184 2.27 -18.13 7.46
N GLY A 185 2.54 -19.39 7.79
CA GLY A 185 3.90 -19.89 7.95
C GLY A 185 4.73 -19.85 6.65
N PRO A 186 6.04 -20.14 6.74
CA PRO A 186 6.90 -20.22 5.57
C PRO A 186 6.39 -21.22 4.51
N PRO A 187 6.61 -20.94 3.21
CA PRO A 187 6.08 -21.79 2.15
C PRO A 187 6.79 -23.16 2.11
N ASP A 188 6.03 -24.26 2.02
CA ASP A 188 6.59 -25.59 1.75
C ASP A 188 7.08 -25.66 0.29
N PRO A 189 8.39 -25.84 0.02
CA PRO A 189 8.91 -25.92 -1.35
C PRO A 189 8.59 -27.25 -2.04
N ASN A 190 8.16 -28.29 -1.32
CA ASN A 190 8.01 -29.66 -1.81
C ASN A 190 6.56 -30.16 -1.80
N ARG A 191 5.58 -29.27 -1.88
CA ARG A 191 4.16 -29.64 -1.94
C ARG A 191 3.78 -30.03 -3.37
N TYR A 192 3.15 -31.20 -3.49
CA TYR A 192 2.62 -31.73 -4.74
C TYR A 192 1.09 -31.68 -4.74
N PHE A 193 0.53 -31.57 -5.94
CA PHE A 193 -0.91 -31.51 -6.16
C PHE A 193 -1.35 -32.71 -7.00
N ARG A 194 -2.61 -33.09 -6.84
CA ARG A 194 -3.20 -34.22 -7.55
C ARG A 194 -4.39 -33.73 -8.37
N LEU A 195 -4.49 -34.21 -9.61
CA LEU A 195 -5.66 -33.96 -10.44
C LEU A 195 -6.84 -34.80 -9.96
N ASP A 196 -7.71 -34.21 -9.13
CA ASP A 196 -8.83 -34.90 -8.48
C ASP A 196 -10.03 -35.08 -9.42
N THR A 197 -10.32 -34.11 -10.28
CA THR A 197 -11.45 -34.17 -11.23
C THR A 197 -11.04 -33.64 -12.60
N ALA A 198 -11.49 -34.32 -13.67
CA ALA A 198 -11.35 -33.90 -15.06
C ALA A 198 -12.49 -34.54 -15.88
N ASP A 199 -13.73 -34.16 -15.56
CA ASP A 199 -14.95 -34.85 -15.99
C ASP A 199 -15.90 -33.90 -16.74
N VAL A 200 -16.69 -34.43 -17.68
CA VAL A 200 -17.78 -33.71 -18.34
C VAL A 200 -19.05 -33.96 -17.54
N VAL A 201 -19.69 -32.88 -17.10
CA VAL A 201 -20.77 -32.93 -16.12
C VAL A 201 -22.01 -32.22 -16.63
N VAL A 202 -23.17 -32.81 -16.38
CA VAL A 202 -24.49 -32.22 -16.62
C VAL A 202 -25.13 -31.90 -15.27
N PRO A 203 -24.99 -30.66 -14.76
CA PRO A 203 -25.64 -30.27 -13.51
C PRO A 203 -27.16 -30.13 -13.68
N ASN A 204 -27.94 -30.71 -12.76
CA ASN A 204 -29.39 -30.55 -12.74
C ASN A 204 -29.74 -29.10 -12.29
N GLN A 205 -30.01 -28.21 -13.24
CA GLN A 205 -30.21 -26.78 -12.94
C GLN A 205 -31.37 -26.52 -11.96
N GLU A 206 -32.44 -27.31 -12.02
CA GLU A 206 -33.54 -27.17 -11.05
C GLU A 206 -33.10 -27.57 -9.63
N ALA A 207 -32.30 -28.63 -9.48
CA ALA A 207 -31.75 -29.02 -8.20
C ALA A 207 -30.78 -27.96 -7.63
N TRP A 208 -29.94 -27.37 -8.48
CA TRP A 208 -29.03 -26.28 -8.10
C TRP A 208 -29.77 -25.00 -7.71
N ARG A 209 -30.82 -24.62 -8.43
CA ARG A 209 -31.67 -23.49 -8.04
C ARG A 209 -32.37 -23.76 -6.71
N LEU A 210 -32.85 -24.99 -6.48
CA LEU A 210 -33.41 -25.39 -5.18
C LEU A 210 -32.36 -25.34 -4.07
N LEU A 211 -31.11 -25.69 -4.36
CA LEU A 211 -30.00 -25.60 -3.41
C LEU A 211 -29.80 -24.15 -2.97
N TRP A 212 -29.74 -23.20 -3.91
CA TRP A 212 -29.62 -21.78 -3.57
C TRP A 212 -30.85 -21.27 -2.82
N ASP A 213 -32.07 -21.63 -3.24
CA ASP A 213 -33.32 -21.28 -2.54
C ASP A 213 -33.26 -21.75 -1.08
N PHE A 214 -32.84 -23.00 -0.85
CA PHE A 214 -32.77 -23.59 0.48
C PHE A 214 -31.63 -23.01 1.34
N GLN A 215 -30.48 -22.71 0.74
CA GLN A 215 -29.37 -22.04 1.43
C GLN A 215 -29.80 -20.68 1.96
N THR A 216 -30.44 -19.84 1.13
CA THR A 216 -30.94 -18.54 1.57
C THR A 216 -32.01 -18.69 2.66
N LEU A 217 -32.92 -19.68 2.57
CA LEU A 217 -33.89 -19.96 3.63
C LEU A 217 -33.23 -20.32 4.96
N ARG A 218 -32.18 -21.15 4.92
CA ARG A 218 -31.42 -21.48 6.12
C ARG A 218 -30.72 -20.24 6.69
N GLU A 219 -30.10 -19.42 5.84
CA GLU A 219 -29.46 -18.17 6.28
C GLU A 219 -30.47 -17.20 6.92
N LEU A 220 -31.71 -17.13 6.41
CA LEU A 220 -32.81 -16.37 7.05
C LEU A 220 -33.14 -16.92 8.44
N VAL A 221 -33.24 -18.24 8.57
CA VAL A 221 -33.53 -18.93 9.83
C VAL A 221 -32.43 -18.68 10.87
N ASP A 222 -31.17 -18.70 10.45
CA ASP A 222 -30.00 -18.56 11.30
C ASP A 222 -29.71 -17.08 11.67
N THR A 223 -30.10 -16.13 10.81
CA THR A 223 -29.80 -14.69 11.00
C THR A 223 -30.90 -13.94 11.75
N LEU A 224 -32.16 -14.19 11.41
CA LEU A 224 -33.28 -13.40 11.95
C LEU A 224 -33.69 -13.88 13.35
N PRO A 225 -34.22 -13.00 14.22
CA PRO A 225 -34.71 -13.42 15.52
C PRO A 225 -35.86 -14.44 15.39
N GLY A 226 -35.80 -15.51 16.19
CA GLY A 226 -36.72 -16.65 16.07
C GLY A 226 -38.21 -16.33 16.34
N ASN A 227 -38.56 -15.16 16.83
CA ASN A 227 -39.96 -14.74 17.04
C ASN A 227 -40.51 -13.91 15.88
N THR A 228 -39.76 -13.71 14.80
CA THR A 228 -40.18 -12.88 13.66
C THR A 228 -40.98 -13.67 12.62
N PRO A 229 -41.98 -13.05 11.93
CA PRO A 229 -42.78 -13.72 10.92
C PRO A 229 -41.98 -14.32 9.76
N LEU A 230 -41.02 -13.58 9.17
CA LEU A 230 -40.21 -14.06 8.05
C LEU A 230 -39.34 -15.24 8.46
N GLN A 231 -38.72 -15.21 9.64
CA GLN A 231 -37.90 -16.31 10.13
C GLN A 231 -38.73 -17.60 10.28
N ASN A 232 -39.92 -17.50 10.87
CA ASN A 232 -40.81 -18.67 11.04
C ASN A 232 -41.39 -19.15 9.71
N LEU A 233 -41.70 -18.23 8.80
CA LEU A 233 -42.10 -18.55 7.43
C LEU A 233 -40.97 -19.26 6.68
N ALA A 234 -39.73 -18.81 6.82
CA ALA A 234 -38.55 -19.43 6.21
C ALA A 234 -38.32 -20.84 6.78
N LEU A 235 -38.38 -21.01 8.10
CA LEU A 235 -38.22 -22.32 8.75
C LEU A 235 -39.31 -23.31 8.30
N SER A 236 -40.57 -22.85 8.27
CA SER A 236 -41.69 -23.68 7.82
C SER A 236 -41.67 -24.00 6.34
N THR A 237 -41.23 -23.05 5.51
CA THR A 237 -41.02 -23.26 4.08
C THR A 237 -39.88 -24.24 3.82
N ALA A 238 -38.75 -24.11 4.51
CA ALA A 238 -37.63 -25.06 4.41
C ALA A 238 -38.04 -26.47 4.85
N ASN A 239 -38.78 -26.59 5.95
CA ASN A 239 -39.32 -27.86 6.41
C ASN A 239 -40.31 -28.49 5.39
N ALA A 240 -41.16 -27.66 4.77
CA ALA A 240 -42.09 -28.08 3.73
C ALA A 240 -41.36 -28.48 2.44
N ILE A 241 -40.26 -27.81 2.08
CA ILE A 241 -39.37 -28.22 0.98
C ILE A 241 -38.83 -29.62 1.22
N MET A 242 -38.28 -29.89 2.41
CA MET A 242 -37.77 -31.23 2.75
C MET A 242 -38.86 -32.29 2.71
N ASN A 243 -40.12 -31.95 3.01
CA ASN A 243 -41.25 -32.88 2.92
C ASN A 243 -41.70 -33.11 1.48
N ALA A 244 -41.61 -32.09 0.62
CA ALA A 244 -42.01 -32.17 -0.78
C ALA A 244 -40.98 -32.85 -1.67
N PHE A 245 -39.69 -32.81 -1.26
CA PHE A 245 -38.55 -33.39 -1.95
C PHE A 245 -38.49 -34.91 -1.74
N ASP A 246 -38.28 -35.65 -2.83
CA ASP A 246 -37.96 -37.07 -2.84
C ASP A 246 -36.91 -37.31 -3.94
N TYR A 247 -35.70 -37.74 -3.54
CA TYR A 247 -34.59 -37.96 -4.46
C TYR A 247 -34.90 -39.00 -5.57
N ARG A 248 -35.91 -39.85 -5.36
CA ARG A 248 -36.36 -40.87 -6.32
C ARG A 248 -37.36 -40.34 -7.34
N ASP A 249 -37.94 -39.17 -7.11
CA ASP A 249 -38.91 -38.52 -7.99
C ASP A 249 -38.37 -37.15 -8.47
N PRO A 250 -37.85 -37.05 -9.71
CA PRO A 250 -37.33 -35.79 -10.25
C PRO A 250 -38.34 -34.65 -10.26
N SER A 251 -39.65 -34.95 -10.36
CA SER A 251 -40.69 -33.92 -10.33
C SER A 251 -40.88 -33.29 -8.93
N SER A 252 -40.35 -33.93 -7.89
CA SER A 252 -40.32 -33.42 -6.52
C SER A 252 -39.51 -32.14 -6.38
N ILE A 253 -38.46 -31.97 -7.20
CA ILE A 253 -37.59 -30.79 -7.20
C ILE A 253 -38.41 -29.56 -7.58
N ALA A 254 -39.16 -29.64 -8.69
CA ALA A 254 -40.05 -28.57 -9.12
C ALA A 254 -41.18 -28.30 -8.11
N ARG A 255 -41.71 -29.34 -7.44
CA ARG A 255 -42.66 -29.14 -6.32
C ARG A 255 -42.03 -28.39 -5.16
N ALA A 256 -40.83 -28.78 -4.73
CA ALA A 256 -40.08 -28.11 -3.67
C ALA A 256 -39.75 -26.66 -4.03
N ARG A 257 -39.36 -26.37 -5.28
CA ARG A 257 -39.12 -25.00 -5.75
C ARG A 257 -40.39 -24.14 -5.75
N ARG A 258 -41.56 -24.72 -6.03
CA ARG A 258 -42.84 -24.02 -5.87
C ARG A 258 -43.14 -23.71 -4.41
N VAL A 259 -42.78 -24.60 -3.48
CA VAL A 259 -42.92 -24.32 -2.04
C VAL A 259 -42.05 -23.11 -1.63
N ALA A 260 -40.84 -22.98 -2.20
CA ALA A 260 -39.96 -21.84 -1.92
C ALA A 260 -40.56 -20.47 -2.33
N GLU A 261 -41.51 -20.44 -3.28
CA GLU A 261 -42.20 -19.21 -3.70
C GLU A 261 -42.99 -18.56 -2.56
N ASN A 262 -43.33 -19.31 -1.50
CA ASN A 262 -43.97 -18.76 -0.30
C ASN A 262 -43.14 -17.65 0.36
N VAL A 263 -41.82 -17.66 0.19
CA VAL A 263 -40.89 -16.68 0.75
C VAL A 263 -40.34 -15.74 -0.33
N PHE A 264 -39.97 -16.28 -1.48
CA PHE A 264 -39.25 -15.52 -2.51
C PHE A 264 -40.14 -14.98 -3.65
N GLY A 265 -41.36 -15.49 -3.80
CA GLY A 265 -42.14 -15.31 -5.02
C GLY A 265 -41.52 -16.00 -6.25
N SER A 266 -42.10 -15.74 -7.42
CA SER A 266 -41.73 -16.39 -8.69
C SER A 266 -40.59 -15.71 -9.45
N GLY A 267 -40.23 -14.46 -9.11
CA GLY A 267 -39.25 -13.64 -9.84
C GLY A 267 -37.77 -13.86 -9.49
N ARG A 268 -37.47 -14.67 -8.46
CA ARG A 268 -36.14 -14.77 -7.80
C ARG A 268 -34.95 -15.18 -8.68
N ASP A 269 -35.21 -15.82 -9.82
CA ASP A 269 -34.15 -16.29 -10.72
C ASP A 269 -33.69 -15.24 -11.75
N SER A 270 -34.35 -14.08 -11.81
CA SER A 270 -34.05 -13.00 -12.75
C SER A 270 -33.51 -11.77 -12.05
N GLU A 271 -32.64 -11.04 -12.73
CA GLU A 271 -32.17 -9.69 -12.41
C GLU A 271 -33.30 -8.68 -12.21
N LYS A 272 -34.51 -8.94 -12.74
CA LYS A 272 -35.68 -8.08 -12.57
C LYS A 272 -36.13 -7.89 -11.12
N VAL A 273 -35.65 -8.71 -10.18
CA VAL A 273 -35.83 -8.48 -8.73
C VAL A 273 -35.33 -7.10 -8.28
N TYR A 274 -34.37 -6.52 -9.02
CA TYR A 274 -33.82 -5.18 -8.75
C TYR A 274 -34.63 -4.05 -9.40
N ASP A 275 -35.55 -4.34 -10.34
CA ASP A 275 -36.41 -3.32 -10.99
C ASP A 275 -37.55 -2.85 -10.06
N GLU A 276 -37.95 -3.71 -9.13
CA GLU A 276 -39.02 -3.40 -8.17
C GLU A 276 -38.54 -2.36 -7.15
N GLN A 277 -39.39 -1.35 -6.91
CA GLN A 277 -39.13 -0.33 -5.89
C GLN A 277 -38.98 -0.98 -4.51
N PRO A 278 -37.91 -0.69 -3.75
CA PRO A 278 -37.69 -1.25 -2.43
C PRO A 278 -38.66 -0.62 -1.41
N GLY A 279 -39.88 -1.15 -1.35
CA GLY A 279 -40.86 -0.88 -0.30
C GLY A 279 -41.26 0.59 -0.07
N PRO A 280 -41.93 0.90 1.07
CA PRO A 280 -42.36 2.25 1.38
C PRO A 280 -41.15 3.19 1.54
N GLY A 281 -41.04 4.18 0.66
CA GLY A 281 -39.90 5.10 0.57
C GLY A 281 -38.99 4.87 -0.64
N GLY A 282 -39.10 3.71 -1.32
CA GLY A 282 -38.45 3.45 -2.61
C GLY A 282 -36.92 3.43 -2.59
N ARG A 283 -36.29 3.25 -1.41
CA ARG A 283 -34.83 3.35 -1.25
C ARG A 283 -34.16 2.04 -0.77
N SER A 284 -33.06 1.67 -1.42
CA SER A 284 -32.18 0.58 -1.00
C SER A 284 -31.18 1.04 0.06
N LEU A 285 -31.08 0.31 1.17
CA LEU A 285 -30.17 0.60 2.28
C LEU A 285 -28.78 -0.01 2.07
N VAL A 286 -28.67 -1.06 1.26
CA VAL A 286 -27.39 -1.76 1.01
C VAL A 286 -27.10 -1.78 -0.48
N TRP A 287 -25.92 -1.30 -0.88
CA TRP A 287 -25.48 -1.28 -2.27
C TRP A 287 -24.36 -2.31 -2.45
N GLY A 288 -24.59 -3.33 -3.28
CA GLY A 288 -23.61 -4.38 -3.53
C GLY A 288 -22.64 -4.01 -4.64
N ILE A 289 -21.34 -4.22 -4.39
CA ILE A 289 -20.28 -4.13 -5.39
C ILE A 289 -19.39 -5.38 -5.29
N GLY A 290 -19.15 -6.02 -6.43
CA GLY A 290 -18.18 -7.10 -6.51
C GLY A 290 -16.76 -6.56 -6.42
N HIS A 291 -15.91 -7.18 -5.63
CA HIS A 291 -14.52 -6.77 -5.46
C HIS A 291 -13.60 -7.99 -5.43
N CYS A 292 -12.38 -7.81 -5.92
CA CYS A 292 -11.32 -8.81 -5.84
C CYS A 292 -10.05 -8.10 -5.40
N HIS A 293 -9.84 -8.06 -4.09
CA HIS A 293 -8.54 -7.70 -3.56
C HIS A 293 -7.53 -8.77 -3.95
N ILE A 294 -6.38 -8.36 -4.51
CA ILE A 294 -5.29 -9.27 -4.85
C ILE A 294 -4.03 -8.64 -4.28
N ASP A 295 -3.43 -9.32 -3.32
CA ASP A 295 -2.16 -8.89 -2.77
C ASP A 295 -1.08 -8.99 -3.82
N THR A 296 -0.42 -7.85 -4.05
CA THR A 296 0.54 -7.73 -5.15
C THR A 296 1.75 -8.61 -4.90
N ALA A 297 2.15 -8.76 -3.63
CA ALA A 297 2.95 -9.85 -3.12
C ALA A 297 2.70 -9.99 -1.61
N TRP A 298 2.45 -11.21 -1.15
CA TRP A 298 2.20 -11.52 0.26
C TRP A 298 2.71 -12.94 0.59
N LEU A 299 1.87 -13.96 0.41
CA LEU A 299 2.25 -15.37 0.55
C LEU A 299 2.72 -15.97 -0.78
N TRP A 300 3.03 -15.12 -1.76
CA TRP A 300 3.54 -15.46 -3.09
C TRP A 300 4.34 -14.29 -3.69
N PRO A 301 5.30 -14.56 -4.59
CA PRO A 301 6.08 -13.52 -5.28
C PRO A 301 5.27 -12.78 -6.36
N TYR A 302 5.73 -11.61 -6.77
CA TYR A 302 5.08 -10.75 -7.78
C TYR A 302 4.68 -11.49 -9.07
N ARG A 303 5.53 -12.40 -9.55
CA ARG A 303 5.27 -13.23 -10.75
C ARG A 303 4.04 -14.14 -10.62
N VAL A 304 3.56 -14.45 -9.41
CA VAL A 304 2.33 -15.22 -9.17
C VAL A 304 1.09 -14.34 -9.28
N THR A 305 1.17 -13.12 -8.77
CA THR A 305 0.09 -12.11 -8.88
C THR A 305 -0.30 -11.83 -10.32
N GLN A 306 0.68 -11.80 -11.23
CA GLN A 306 0.43 -11.59 -12.66
C GLN A 306 -0.57 -12.62 -13.24
N GLN A 307 -0.43 -13.90 -12.89
CA GLN A 307 -1.40 -14.95 -13.26
C GLN A 307 -2.70 -14.86 -12.44
N LYS A 308 -2.63 -14.56 -11.13
CA LYS A 308 -3.81 -14.38 -10.27
C LYS A 308 -4.73 -13.29 -10.81
N THR A 309 -4.17 -12.19 -11.29
CA THR A 309 -4.89 -11.07 -11.91
C THR A 309 -5.67 -11.55 -13.14
N ALA A 310 -4.99 -12.22 -14.08
CA ALA A 310 -5.61 -12.73 -15.30
C ALA A 310 -6.72 -13.75 -15.00
N ARG A 311 -6.48 -14.69 -14.06
CA ARG A 311 -7.46 -15.70 -13.64
C ARG A 311 -8.69 -15.08 -12.99
N SER A 312 -8.48 -14.14 -12.09
CA SER A 312 -9.57 -13.48 -11.38
C SER A 312 -10.42 -12.66 -12.35
N TRP A 313 -9.80 -11.81 -13.16
CA TRP A 313 -10.55 -10.85 -13.98
C TRP A 313 -11.19 -11.48 -15.21
N SER A 314 -10.60 -12.52 -15.81
CA SER A 314 -11.28 -13.31 -16.86
C SER A 314 -12.58 -13.93 -16.33
N THR A 315 -12.56 -14.44 -15.11
CA THR A 315 -13.72 -15.00 -14.43
C THR A 315 -14.80 -13.94 -14.15
N GLN A 316 -14.40 -12.74 -13.75
CA GLN A 316 -15.36 -11.66 -13.51
C GLN A 316 -15.99 -11.16 -14.81
N ILE A 317 -15.23 -11.13 -15.91
CA ILE A 317 -15.76 -10.81 -17.24
C ILE A 317 -16.80 -11.84 -17.67
N ASP A 318 -16.54 -13.15 -17.49
CA ASP A 318 -17.54 -14.20 -17.74
C ASP A 318 -18.81 -14.01 -16.89
N LEU A 319 -18.65 -13.65 -15.60
CA LEU A 319 -19.80 -13.37 -14.73
C LEU A 319 -20.61 -12.16 -15.20
N MET A 320 -19.98 -11.10 -15.69
CA MET A 320 -20.68 -9.92 -16.23
C MET A 320 -21.48 -10.21 -17.50
N GLU A 321 -21.11 -11.25 -18.25
CA GLU A 321 -21.85 -11.73 -19.42
C GLU A 321 -23.09 -12.54 -18.97
N ARG A 322 -22.99 -13.28 -17.85
CA ARG A 322 -24.08 -14.12 -17.31
C ARG A 322 -25.04 -13.39 -16.35
N TYR A 323 -24.56 -12.37 -15.65
CA TYR A 323 -25.27 -11.59 -14.64
C TYR A 323 -25.22 -10.09 -15.02
N PRO A 324 -26.21 -9.57 -15.78
CA PRO A 324 -26.19 -8.21 -16.30
C PRO A 324 -26.12 -7.09 -15.23
N GLU A 325 -26.64 -7.36 -14.05
CA GLU A 325 -26.61 -6.48 -12.88
C GLU A 325 -25.25 -6.44 -12.17
N HIS A 326 -24.34 -7.38 -12.49
CA HIS A 326 -23.04 -7.47 -11.83
C HIS A 326 -22.20 -6.23 -12.15
N ARG A 327 -21.64 -5.62 -11.11
CA ARG A 327 -20.64 -4.56 -11.17
C ARG A 327 -19.46 -4.98 -10.34
N PHE A 328 -18.27 -4.78 -10.89
CA PHE A 328 -17.03 -5.23 -10.29
C PHE A 328 -16.03 -4.09 -10.24
N THR A 329 -15.25 -4.03 -9.17
CA THR A 329 -14.21 -3.02 -8.97
C THR A 329 -12.88 -3.64 -8.57
N CYS A 330 -11.77 -3.04 -8.99
CA CYS A 330 -10.42 -3.34 -8.53
C CYS A 330 -9.46 -2.15 -8.74
N SER A 331 -8.43 -2.08 -7.91
CA SER A 331 -7.75 -0.83 -7.54
C SER A 331 -6.40 -0.58 -8.23
N GLN A 332 -5.49 -1.56 -8.25
CA GLN A 332 -4.06 -1.33 -8.48
C GLN A 332 -3.74 -1.16 -9.98
N ALA A 333 -3.33 0.04 -10.42
CA ALA A 333 -2.93 0.29 -11.81
C ALA A 333 -1.79 -0.63 -12.30
N GLN A 334 -0.86 -1.00 -11.42
CA GLN A 334 0.22 -1.95 -11.71
C GLN A 334 -0.30 -3.31 -12.22
N GLN A 335 -1.42 -3.80 -11.68
CA GLN A 335 -2.02 -5.06 -12.11
C GLN A 335 -2.64 -4.96 -13.51
N TYR A 336 -3.27 -3.82 -13.84
CA TYR A 336 -3.73 -3.55 -15.20
C TYR A 336 -2.56 -3.48 -16.18
N LYS A 337 -1.45 -2.82 -15.80
CA LYS A 337 -0.25 -2.76 -16.64
C LYS A 337 0.33 -4.16 -16.90
N TRP A 338 0.40 -5.02 -15.89
CA TRP A 338 0.82 -6.42 -16.09
C TRP A 338 -0.14 -7.19 -16.99
N LEU A 339 -1.45 -7.01 -16.83
CA LEU A 339 -2.45 -7.65 -17.68
C LEU A 339 -2.32 -7.19 -19.14
N GLU A 340 -2.13 -5.90 -19.37
CA GLU A 340 -1.91 -5.32 -20.70
C GLU A 340 -0.67 -5.93 -21.38
N GLN A 341 0.44 -6.03 -20.64
CA GLN A 341 1.71 -6.53 -21.15
C GLN A 341 1.70 -8.04 -21.41
N GLN A 342 1.09 -8.83 -20.53
CA GLN A 342 1.18 -10.29 -20.55
C GLN A 342 -0.04 -10.99 -21.17
N TYR A 343 -1.22 -10.37 -21.08
CA TYR A 343 -2.50 -10.93 -21.55
C TYR A 343 -3.28 -9.91 -22.39
N PRO A 344 -2.73 -9.40 -23.51
CA PRO A 344 -3.33 -8.32 -24.28
C PRO A 344 -4.73 -8.64 -24.82
N LEU A 345 -5.02 -9.91 -25.15
CA LEU A 345 -6.36 -10.35 -25.55
C LEU A 345 -7.39 -10.20 -24.44
N LEU A 346 -7.00 -10.52 -23.20
CA LEU A 346 -7.85 -10.35 -22.03
C LEU A 346 -8.01 -8.86 -21.67
N PHE A 347 -6.94 -8.08 -21.77
CA PHE A 347 -7.00 -6.63 -21.56
C PHE A 347 -7.98 -5.94 -22.54
N ALA A 348 -8.03 -6.39 -23.80
CA ALA A 348 -9.01 -5.91 -24.77
C ALA A 348 -10.46 -6.26 -24.39
N ARG A 349 -10.70 -7.45 -23.82
CA ARG A 349 -12.03 -7.83 -23.28
C ARG A 349 -12.39 -6.99 -22.06
N LEU A 350 -11.45 -6.79 -21.14
CA LEU A 350 -11.61 -5.93 -19.97
C LEU A 350 -11.97 -4.51 -20.37
N SER A 351 -11.25 -3.92 -21.33
CA SER A 351 -11.47 -2.56 -21.80
C SER A 351 -12.89 -2.35 -22.34
N LYS A 352 -13.48 -3.38 -22.97
CA LYS A 352 -14.89 -3.35 -23.39
C LYS A 352 -15.86 -3.32 -22.21
N GLN A 353 -15.58 -4.06 -21.14
CA GLN A 353 -16.41 -4.07 -19.93
C GLN A 353 -16.27 -2.75 -19.13
N VAL A 354 -15.10 -2.13 -19.16
CA VAL A 354 -14.90 -0.77 -18.62
C VAL A 354 -15.73 0.24 -19.39
N ALA A 355 -15.64 0.24 -20.74
CA ALA A 355 -16.46 1.11 -21.58
C ALA A 355 -17.98 0.87 -21.44
N ALA A 356 -18.38 -0.36 -21.11
CA ALA A 356 -19.77 -0.72 -20.83
C ALA A 356 -20.24 -0.36 -19.42
N GLY A 357 -19.37 0.20 -18.56
CA GLY A 357 -19.69 0.57 -17.19
C GLY A 357 -19.97 -0.62 -16.26
N LYS A 358 -19.40 -1.80 -16.55
CA LYS A 358 -19.56 -3.01 -15.73
C LYS A 358 -18.32 -3.32 -14.87
N PHE A 359 -17.15 -2.99 -15.40
CA PHE A 359 -15.86 -3.14 -14.73
C PHE A 359 -15.34 -1.74 -14.38
N HIS A 360 -15.14 -1.46 -13.09
CA HIS A 360 -14.80 -0.15 -12.58
C HIS A 360 -13.36 -0.11 -12.04
N PRO A 361 -12.41 0.48 -12.78
CA PRO A 361 -11.14 0.90 -12.21
C PRO A 361 -11.34 1.91 -11.09
N ILE A 362 -10.81 1.62 -9.91
CA ILE A 362 -10.93 2.46 -8.71
C ILE A 362 -9.57 2.73 -8.05
N GLY A 363 -9.53 3.54 -7.00
CA GLY A 363 -8.35 3.71 -6.15
C GLY A 363 -7.39 4.80 -6.60
N GLY A 364 -7.20 4.96 -7.92
CA GLY A 364 -6.40 6.06 -8.49
C GLY A 364 -4.91 6.01 -8.13
N ALA A 365 -4.41 4.90 -7.58
CA ALA A 365 -3.02 4.71 -7.16
C ALA A 365 -2.31 3.61 -7.97
N TRP A 366 -0.98 3.61 -7.97
CA TRP A 366 -0.18 2.60 -8.65
C TRP A 366 -0.36 1.22 -8.02
N VAL A 367 -0.24 1.14 -6.70
CA VAL A 367 -0.62 -0.01 -5.88
C VAL A 367 -1.44 0.43 -4.66
N GLU A 368 -2.11 -0.53 -4.01
CA GLU A 368 -2.62 -0.35 -2.64
C GLU A 368 -1.44 -0.34 -1.67
N HIS A 369 -0.91 0.85 -1.42
CA HIS A 369 0.32 1.07 -0.69
C HIS A 369 0.13 1.06 0.83
N ASP A 370 1.23 0.89 1.57
CA ASP A 370 1.26 1.16 3.01
C ASP A 370 0.90 2.63 3.29
N GLY A 371 0.07 2.86 4.30
CA GLY A 371 -0.47 4.19 4.61
C GLY A 371 0.41 5.06 5.52
N ASN A 372 1.60 4.61 5.92
CA ASN A 372 2.41 5.27 6.95
C ASN A 372 3.87 5.53 6.57
N MET A 373 4.55 4.61 5.90
CA MET A 373 6.00 4.65 5.69
C MET A 373 6.47 5.36 4.42
N PRO A 374 5.75 5.32 3.27
CA PRO A 374 6.17 6.07 2.10
C PRO A 374 6.31 7.57 2.39
N SER A 375 7.28 8.23 1.75
CA SER A 375 7.41 9.69 1.83
C SER A 375 6.17 10.40 1.26
N GLY A 376 6.01 11.69 1.60
CA GLY A 376 4.93 12.49 1.03
C GLY A 376 4.99 12.56 -0.49
N GLU A 377 6.19 12.70 -1.07
CA GLU A 377 6.37 12.66 -2.52
C GLU A 377 6.00 11.29 -3.09
N ALA A 378 6.37 10.18 -2.43
CA ALA A 378 5.98 8.84 -2.87
C ALA A 378 4.46 8.63 -2.88
N PHE A 379 3.71 9.13 -1.88
CA PHE A 379 2.24 9.15 -1.95
C PHE A 379 1.75 9.92 -3.18
N VAL A 380 2.34 11.08 -3.49
CA VAL A 380 1.96 11.79 -4.71
C VAL A 380 2.28 10.95 -5.95
N ARG A 381 3.43 10.26 -5.99
CA ARG A 381 3.79 9.39 -7.12
C ARG A 381 2.87 8.19 -7.27
N GLN A 382 2.42 7.57 -6.18
CA GLN A 382 1.37 6.53 -6.22
C GLN A 382 0.17 7.04 -7.02
N MET A 383 -0.31 8.25 -6.71
CA MET A 383 -1.48 8.85 -7.35
C MET A 383 -1.21 9.34 -8.78
N VAL A 384 -0.05 9.96 -9.04
CA VAL A 384 0.32 10.44 -10.38
C VAL A 384 0.41 9.27 -11.35
N PHE A 385 1.09 8.18 -10.97
CA PHE A 385 1.26 7.01 -11.83
C PHE A 385 -0.08 6.26 -12.01
N GLY A 386 -0.87 6.11 -10.94
CA GLY A 386 -2.20 5.49 -11.01
C GLY A 386 -3.17 6.26 -11.89
N GLN A 387 -3.41 7.55 -11.59
CA GLN A 387 -4.35 8.39 -12.33
C GLN A 387 -3.96 8.54 -13.80
N ARG A 388 -2.67 8.81 -14.10
CA ARG A 388 -2.23 8.96 -15.49
C ARG A 388 -2.31 7.65 -16.26
N TYR A 389 -2.07 6.50 -15.62
CA TYR A 389 -2.28 5.21 -16.26
C TYR A 389 -3.76 5.04 -16.66
N PHE A 390 -4.70 5.21 -15.72
CA PHE A 390 -6.14 5.07 -16.02
C PHE A 390 -6.63 6.08 -17.05
N GLU A 391 -6.19 7.34 -16.97
CA GLU A 391 -6.52 8.36 -17.95
C GLU A 391 -6.01 7.98 -19.35
N SER A 392 -4.77 7.48 -19.46
CA SER A 392 -4.20 7.07 -20.74
C SER A 392 -4.87 5.85 -21.38
N LYS A 393 -5.44 4.94 -20.58
CA LYS A 393 -6.04 3.69 -21.06
C LYS A 393 -7.54 3.76 -21.24
N PHE A 394 -8.23 4.49 -20.36
CA PHE A 394 -9.69 4.49 -20.28
C PHE A 394 -10.31 5.89 -20.42
N GLY A 395 -9.50 6.95 -20.44
CA GLY A 395 -9.98 8.32 -20.69
C GLY A 395 -10.64 9.00 -19.49
N PHE A 396 -10.48 8.45 -18.28
CA PHE A 396 -11.00 9.06 -17.04
C PHE A 396 -10.00 8.90 -15.89
N ARG A 397 -10.22 9.66 -14.82
CA ARG A 397 -9.49 9.58 -13.55
C ARG A 397 -10.43 9.12 -12.44
N CYS A 398 -9.93 8.34 -11.50
CA CYS A 398 -10.73 7.84 -10.37
C CYS A 398 -11.08 9.00 -9.42
N GLU A 399 -12.30 9.01 -8.89
CA GLU A 399 -12.76 9.99 -7.89
C GLU A 399 -12.66 9.47 -6.44
N THR A 400 -12.46 8.16 -6.29
CA THR A 400 -12.44 7.45 -5.01
C THR A 400 -11.08 6.79 -4.75
N GLY A 401 -10.40 7.22 -3.68
CA GLY A 401 -9.24 6.50 -3.14
C GLY A 401 -9.69 5.20 -2.47
N TRP A 402 -8.92 4.11 -2.66
CA TRP A 402 -9.31 2.77 -2.23
C TRP A 402 -8.13 2.05 -1.59
N LEU A 403 -8.14 1.97 -0.25
CA LEU A 403 -7.10 1.33 0.56
C LEU A 403 -7.77 0.47 1.65
N PRO A 404 -8.41 -0.65 1.28
CA PRO A 404 -9.13 -1.51 2.22
C PRO A 404 -8.21 -2.14 3.27
N ASP A 405 -6.96 -2.49 2.91
CA ASP A 405 -6.10 -3.31 3.77
C ASP A 405 -4.80 -2.63 4.26
N SER A 406 -4.63 -1.32 4.07
CA SER A 406 -3.45 -0.60 4.60
C SER A 406 -3.40 -0.59 6.14
N PHE A 407 -2.22 -0.80 6.73
CA PHE A 407 -2.03 -0.96 8.18
C PHE A 407 -1.94 0.37 8.93
N GLY A 408 -3.04 1.13 8.92
CA GLY A 408 -3.11 2.50 9.41
C GLY A 408 -2.89 3.52 8.30
N LEU A 409 -3.32 4.76 8.53
CA LEU A 409 -3.42 5.77 7.48
C LEU A 409 -3.00 7.16 7.99
N SER A 410 -2.01 7.73 7.31
CA SER A 410 -1.49 9.08 7.58
C SER A 410 -2.54 10.17 7.42
N GLY A 411 -2.56 11.12 8.36
CA GLY A 411 -3.44 12.29 8.31
C GLY A 411 -3.14 13.28 7.19
N SER A 412 -2.09 13.06 6.38
CA SER A 412 -1.79 13.85 5.19
C SER A 412 -2.61 13.41 3.95
N LEU A 413 -3.07 12.16 3.92
CA LEU A 413 -3.73 11.58 2.73
C LEU A 413 -4.96 12.35 2.25
N PRO A 414 -5.83 12.94 3.11
CA PRO A 414 -6.98 13.71 2.63
C PRO A 414 -6.63 14.86 1.66
N GLN A 415 -5.60 15.65 1.96
CA GLN A 415 -5.17 16.72 1.03
C GLN A 415 -4.53 16.17 -0.22
N LEU A 416 -3.82 15.04 -0.13
CA LEU A 416 -3.18 14.43 -1.29
C LEU A 416 -4.21 13.81 -2.23
N PHE A 417 -5.24 13.13 -1.71
CA PHE A 417 -6.36 12.64 -2.51
C PHE A 417 -7.06 13.78 -3.23
N ARG A 418 -7.38 14.89 -2.54
CA ARG A 418 -7.95 16.08 -3.18
C ARG A 418 -7.04 16.68 -4.23
N GLY A 419 -5.74 16.75 -3.94
CA GLY A 419 -4.71 17.19 -4.87
C GLY A 419 -4.59 16.30 -6.12
N ALA A 420 -5.01 15.04 -6.03
CA ALA A 420 -5.08 14.09 -7.14
C ALA A 420 -6.49 13.95 -7.75
N GLY A 421 -7.43 14.83 -7.40
CA GLY A 421 -8.80 14.83 -7.92
C GLY A 421 -9.75 13.83 -7.26
N MET A 422 -9.31 13.13 -6.22
CA MET A 422 -10.15 12.17 -5.47
C MET A 422 -10.84 12.86 -4.30
N LYS A 423 -12.16 12.74 -4.24
CA LYS A 423 -13.04 13.38 -3.25
C LYS A 423 -13.60 12.41 -2.21
N TYR A 424 -13.52 11.12 -2.51
CA TYR A 424 -14.06 10.03 -1.72
C TYR A 424 -12.95 9.06 -1.31
N PHE A 425 -13.19 8.32 -0.24
CA PHE A 425 -12.24 7.35 0.28
C PHE A 425 -12.94 6.12 0.87
N PHE A 426 -12.44 4.94 0.53
CA PHE A 426 -12.86 3.67 1.12
C PHE A 426 -11.68 2.97 1.77
N THR A 427 -11.89 2.48 3.00
CA THR A 427 -10.94 1.65 3.74
C THR A 427 -11.69 0.67 4.64
N GLN A 428 -11.03 -0.39 5.11
CA GLN A 428 -11.67 -1.40 5.95
C GLN A 428 -10.86 -1.83 7.16
N LYS A 429 -9.52 -1.86 7.10
CA LYS A 429 -8.66 -2.42 8.15
C LYS A 429 -8.91 -1.87 9.56
N LEU A 430 -9.37 -0.62 9.67
CA LEU A 430 -9.73 -0.02 10.97
C LEU A 430 -10.96 -0.65 11.64
N SER A 431 -11.72 -1.53 10.98
CA SER A 431 -12.76 -2.33 11.64
C SER A 431 -12.18 -3.34 12.65
N CYS A 432 -10.88 -3.63 12.57
CA CYS A 432 -10.16 -4.37 13.60
C CYS A 432 -10.06 -3.57 14.93
N ASN A 433 -10.26 -2.26 14.89
CA ASN A 433 -10.40 -1.42 16.08
C ASN A 433 -11.88 -1.27 16.45
N THR A 434 -12.14 -0.84 17.69
CA THR A 434 -13.45 -0.28 18.07
C THR A 434 -13.59 1.18 17.57
N PHE A 435 -13.45 1.39 16.25
CA PHE A 435 -13.56 2.72 15.63
C PHE A 435 -15.01 3.24 15.69
N PRO A 436 -15.29 4.54 15.95
CA PRO A 436 -16.64 5.01 16.26
C PRO A 436 -17.55 5.30 15.06
N HIS A 437 -17.04 5.29 13.82
CA HIS A 437 -17.81 5.72 12.65
C HIS A 437 -17.75 4.71 11.49
N SER A 438 -18.81 4.64 10.69
CA SER A 438 -18.84 3.92 9.42
C SER A 438 -18.80 4.89 8.24
N THR A 439 -19.52 6.00 8.31
CA THR A 439 -19.52 7.05 7.27
C THR A 439 -19.18 8.39 7.90
N PHE A 440 -18.11 9.05 7.49
CA PHE A 440 -17.59 10.26 8.15
C PHE A 440 -16.77 11.14 7.21
N ASN A 441 -16.57 12.40 7.55
CA ASN A 441 -15.56 13.21 6.87
C ASN A 441 -14.21 12.98 7.53
N TRP A 442 -13.26 12.45 6.76
CA TRP A 442 -11.88 12.36 7.20
C TRP A 442 -11.15 13.65 6.86
N VAL A 443 -10.76 14.39 7.90
CA VAL A 443 -10.12 15.69 7.83
C VAL A 443 -8.62 15.52 8.11
N GLY A 444 -7.79 15.90 7.15
CA GLY A 444 -6.34 15.83 7.26
C GLY A 444 -5.75 16.87 8.22
N ILE A 445 -4.43 16.78 8.43
CA ILE A 445 -3.69 17.67 9.34
C ILE A 445 -3.75 19.15 8.91
N ASP A 446 -3.94 19.43 7.62
CA ASP A 446 -4.10 20.78 7.06
C ASP A 446 -5.55 21.30 7.10
N GLY A 447 -6.51 20.43 7.47
CA GLY A 447 -7.94 20.72 7.47
C GLY A 447 -8.67 20.37 6.17
N THR A 448 -7.99 19.89 5.13
CA THR A 448 -8.66 19.36 3.94
C THR A 448 -9.40 18.07 4.26
N GLN A 449 -10.56 17.82 3.66
CA GLN A 449 -11.38 16.65 4.00
C GLN A 449 -11.76 15.79 2.79
N VAL A 450 -11.90 14.49 2.99
CA VAL A 450 -12.53 13.54 2.05
C VAL A 450 -13.70 12.84 2.72
N LEU A 451 -14.73 12.49 1.94
CA LEU A 451 -15.85 11.70 2.46
C LEU A 451 -15.42 10.22 2.51
N CYS A 452 -15.39 9.65 3.70
CA CYS A 452 -14.90 8.31 3.98
C CYS A 452 -16.06 7.35 4.32
N HIS A 453 -16.00 6.14 3.80
CA HIS A 453 -16.87 5.04 4.19
C HIS A 453 -16.06 3.77 4.50
N MET A 454 -16.42 3.11 5.60
CA MET A 454 -16.02 1.76 5.97
C MET A 454 -17.25 0.89 5.98
N THR A 455 -17.20 -0.29 5.34
CA THR A 455 -18.39 -1.14 5.32
C THR A 455 -18.68 -1.66 6.73
N PRO A 456 -19.93 -1.54 7.22
CA PRO A 456 -20.31 -2.12 8.51
C PRO A 456 -20.30 -3.65 8.54
N VAL A 457 -20.10 -4.31 7.40
CA VAL A 457 -19.95 -5.78 7.34
C VAL A 457 -18.61 -6.23 7.96
N ASP A 458 -17.71 -5.29 8.22
CA ASP A 458 -16.39 -5.51 8.83
C ASP A 458 -15.40 -6.31 7.96
N THR A 459 -15.69 -6.46 6.66
CA THR A 459 -14.81 -7.12 5.68
C THR A 459 -15.07 -6.63 4.25
N TYR A 460 -14.02 -6.57 3.42
CA TYR A 460 -14.10 -6.36 1.97
C TYR A 460 -14.16 -7.68 1.16
N THR A 461 -14.21 -8.83 1.85
CA THR A 461 -14.34 -10.18 1.28
C THR A 461 -15.66 -10.85 1.65
N ALA A 462 -16.73 -10.04 1.81
CA ALA A 462 -18.04 -10.53 2.20
C ALA A 462 -18.54 -11.63 1.25
N GLN A 463 -19.26 -12.60 1.80
CA GLN A 463 -19.74 -13.77 1.05
C GLN A 463 -21.17 -13.57 0.49
N ALA A 464 -21.69 -12.34 0.60
CA ALA A 464 -23.02 -11.94 0.18
C ALA A 464 -24.13 -12.81 0.78
N THR A 465 -24.00 -13.13 2.08
CA THR A 465 -24.98 -13.90 2.86
C THR A 465 -26.10 -13.00 3.38
N VAL A 466 -27.22 -13.60 3.84
CA VAL A 466 -28.26 -12.87 4.59
C VAL A 466 -27.66 -12.16 5.81
N GLY A 467 -26.72 -12.83 6.49
CA GLY A 467 -25.98 -12.28 7.63
C GLY A 467 -25.16 -11.03 7.25
N ASP A 468 -24.47 -11.05 6.11
CA ASP A 468 -23.72 -9.89 5.60
C ASP A 468 -24.64 -8.69 5.32
N VAL A 469 -25.75 -8.93 4.61
CA VAL A 469 -26.72 -7.87 4.28
C VAL A 469 -27.37 -7.30 5.54
N ASN A 470 -27.67 -8.15 6.53
CA ASN A 470 -28.19 -7.69 7.82
C ASN A 470 -27.16 -6.86 8.59
N ARG A 471 -25.90 -7.34 8.67
CA ARG A 471 -24.79 -6.63 9.33
C ARG A 471 -24.51 -5.26 8.73
N ALA A 472 -24.66 -5.11 7.41
CA ALA A 472 -24.48 -3.83 6.73
C ALA A 472 -25.32 -2.70 7.36
N VAL A 473 -26.45 -3.00 8.00
CA VAL A 473 -27.24 -2.01 8.76
C VAL A 473 -27.05 -2.15 10.26
N THR A 474 -27.07 -3.37 10.83
CA THR A 474 -27.01 -3.54 12.29
C THR A 474 -25.68 -3.11 12.92
N ASN A 475 -24.60 -3.18 12.16
CA ASN A 475 -23.27 -2.76 12.61
C ASN A 475 -22.94 -1.31 12.19
N HIS A 476 -23.82 -0.62 11.46
CA HIS A 476 -23.52 0.74 11.01
C HIS A 476 -23.44 1.68 12.22
N LYS A 477 -22.27 2.29 12.42
CA LYS A 477 -21.89 2.90 13.70
C LYS A 477 -22.51 4.27 13.96
N ASN A 478 -23.00 4.93 12.92
CA ASN A 478 -23.58 6.26 12.99
C ASN A 478 -24.84 6.40 12.11
N LEU A 479 -25.85 5.56 12.39
CA LEU A 479 -27.15 5.52 11.70
C LEU A 479 -27.93 6.84 11.79
N GLU A 480 -27.65 7.66 12.81
CA GLU A 480 -28.22 9.00 12.95
C GLU A 480 -27.76 9.96 11.85
N SER A 481 -26.65 9.67 11.16
CA SER A 481 -26.10 10.50 10.08
C SER A 481 -26.38 9.92 8.69
N SER A 482 -26.27 8.59 8.54
CA SER A 482 -26.56 7.86 7.30
C SER A 482 -26.92 6.41 7.65
N ASP A 483 -27.90 5.85 6.95
CA ASP A 483 -28.34 4.46 7.08
C ASP A 483 -28.08 3.63 5.82
N THR A 484 -27.24 4.13 4.90
CA THR A 484 -26.88 3.47 3.66
C THR A 484 -25.45 2.94 3.71
N SER A 485 -25.28 1.69 3.30
CA SER A 485 -24.02 0.95 3.41
C SER A 485 -23.59 0.33 2.09
N LEU A 486 -22.29 0.28 1.87
CA LEU A 486 -21.70 -0.47 0.76
C LEU A 486 -21.43 -1.91 1.22
N LEU A 487 -21.93 -2.90 0.48
CA LEU A 487 -21.56 -4.30 0.62
C LEU A 487 -20.49 -4.63 -0.41
N VAL A 488 -19.25 -4.77 0.06
CA VAL A 488 -18.10 -5.15 -0.77
C VAL A 488 -17.91 -6.66 -0.67
N PHE A 489 -18.24 -7.39 -1.73
CA PHE A 489 -18.30 -8.85 -1.71
C PHE A 489 -17.42 -9.51 -2.75
N GLY A 490 -16.94 -10.72 -2.45
CA GLY A 490 -16.07 -11.51 -3.31
C GLY A 490 -14.94 -12.16 -2.52
N ASN A 491 -14.29 -13.16 -3.12
CA ASN A 491 -13.06 -13.71 -2.56
C ASN A 491 -11.91 -12.73 -2.85
N GLY A 492 -11.13 -12.38 -1.83
CA GLY A 492 -10.03 -11.43 -1.90
C GLY A 492 -8.71 -12.02 -1.41
N ASP A 493 -7.77 -11.15 -1.05
CA ASP A 493 -6.42 -11.40 -0.53
C ASP A 493 -5.54 -12.19 -1.53
N GLY A 494 -5.94 -13.40 -1.91
CA GLY A 494 -5.35 -14.19 -3.00
C GLY A 494 -6.06 -14.10 -4.36
N GLY A 495 -7.15 -13.36 -4.45
CA GLY A 495 -7.96 -13.14 -5.64
C GLY A 495 -9.21 -14.02 -5.79
N GLY A 496 -9.65 -14.24 -7.03
CA GLY A 496 -10.84 -15.04 -7.39
C GLY A 496 -12.13 -14.22 -7.56
N GLY A 497 -12.34 -13.21 -6.71
CA GLY A 497 -13.51 -12.32 -6.75
C GLY A 497 -14.85 -13.03 -6.49
N PRO A 498 -15.98 -12.39 -6.82
CA PRO A 498 -17.31 -12.97 -6.66
C PRO A 498 -17.52 -14.32 -7.35
N LEU A 499 -18.27 -15.21 -6.70
CA LEU A 499 -18.74 -16.49 -7.24
C LEU A 499 -20.21 -16.38 -7.73
N PRO A 500 -20.67 -17.21 -8.69
CA PRO A 500 -22.07 -17.23 -9.11
C PRO A 500 -23.05 -17.36 -7.94
N LYS A 501 -22.73 -18.22 -6.96
CA LYS A 501 -23.57 -18.45 -5.78
C LYS A 501 -23.84 -17.17 -4.97
N MET A 502 -22.90 -16.22 -4.95
CA MET A 502 -23.04 -14.94 -4.23
C MET A 502 -24.08 -14.06 -4.93
N LEU A 503 -24.03 -13.98 -6.26
CA LEU A 503 -24.99 -13.22 -7.08
C LEU A 503 -26.38 -13.85 -6.99
N GLU A 504 -26.46 -15.18 -7.06
CA GLU A 504 -27.70 -15.94 -6.87
C GLU A 504 -28.31 -15.73 -5.49
N ASN A 505 -27.50 -15.63 -4.44
CA ASN A 505 -27.97 -15.34 -3.09
C ASN A 505 -28.50 -13.91 -2.98
N LEU A 506 -27.80 -12.92 -3.55
CA LEU A 506 -28.26 -11.53 -3.58
C LEU A 506 -29.60 -11.36 -4.30
N ARG A 507 -29.84 -12.09 -5.40
CA ARG A 507 -31.15 -12.10 -6.08
C ARG A 507 -32.26 -12.61 -5.15
N ARG A 508 -32.00 -13.69 -4.41
CA ARG A 508 -32.95 -14.29 -3.46
C ARG A 508 -33.19 -13.37 -2.27
N ILE A 509 -32.15 -12.80 -1.68
CA ILE A 509 -32.25 -11.80 -0.62
C ILE A 509 -33.08 -10.62 -1.09
N ARG A 510 -32.80 -10.09 -2.29
CA ARG A 510 -33.60 -9.01 -2.88
C ARG A 510 -35.06 -9.41 -3.03
N ALA A 511 -35.35 -10.57 -3.60
CA ALA A 511 -36.71 -11.07 -3.77
C ALA A 511 -37.48 -11.14 -2.44
N VAL A 512 -36.84 -11.58 -1.35
CA VAL A 512 -37.43 -11.53 0.00
C VAL A 512 -37.73 -10.09 0.44
N THR A 513 -36.79 -9.16 0.24
CA THR A 513 -36.97 -7.77 0.69
C THR A 513 -38.00 -6.98 -0.12
N ASN A 514 -38.41 -7.46 -1.29
CA ASN A 514 -39.51 -6.86 -2.05
C ASN A 514 -40.85 -7.04 -1.31
N THR A 515 -41.06 -8.20 -0.67
CA THR A 515 -42.31 -8.56 0.02
C THR A 515 -42.23 -8.47 1.56
N HIS A 516 -41.05 -8.64 2.14
CA HIS A 516 -40.81 -8.64 3.59
C HIS A 516 -39.89 -7.48 4.01
N ARG A 517 -40.08 -6.96 5.23
CA ARG A 517 -39.36 -5.76 5.75
C ARG A 517 -38.37 -6.06 6.88
N GLU A 518 -38.29 -7.32 7.30
CA GLU A 518 -37.44 -7.76 8.41
C GLU A 518 -35.94 -7.81 8.04
N LEU A 519 -35.61 -7.62 6.75
CA LEU A 519 -34.25 -7.48 6.23
C LEU A 519 -34.11 -6.18 5.42
N PRO A 520 -32.91 -5.57 5.41
CA PRO A 520 -32.68 -4.36 4.64
C PRO A 520 -32.59 -4.65 3.13
N PRO A 521 -33.23 -3.83 2.27
CA PRO A 521 -33.22 -4.03 0.83
C PRO A 521 -31.82 -3.77 0.25
N VAL A 522 -31.25 -4.79 -0.39
CA VAL A 522 -30.00 -4.72 -1.15
C VAL A 522 -30.25 -4.36 -2.62
N THR A 523 -29.34 -3.64 -3.26
CA THR A 523 -29.37 -3.31 -4.69
C THR A 523 -28.06 -3.63 -5.38
N MET A 524 -28.12 -3.95 -6.67
CA MET A 524 -26.98 -4.19 -7.56
C MET A 524 -27.07 -3.27 -8.78
N GLY A 525 -26.04 -3.24 -9.62
CA GLY A 525 -26.06 -2.52 -10.91
C GLY A 525 -25.53 -1.08 -10.88
N ARG A 526 -25.04 -0.61 -9.72
CA ARG A 526 -24.45 0.72 -9.53
C ARG A 526 -22.97 0.64 -9.16
N SER A 527 -22.25 1.72 -9.46
CA SER A 527 -20.83 1.90 -9.14
C SER A 527 -20.61 2.40 -7.71
N VAL A 528 -19.36 2.35 -7.26
CA VAL A 528 -18.93 2.92 -5.97
C VAL A 528 -19.01 4.45 -5.97
N ASP A 529 -18.67 5.09 -7.09
CA ASP A 529 -18.72 6.56 -7.19
C ASP A 529 -20.17 7.05 -7.05
N GLU A 530 -21.15 6.37 -7.68
CA GLU A 530 -22.57 6.65 -7.50
C GLU A 530 -23.05 6.45 -6.04
N PHE A 531 -22.47 5.50 -5.30
CA PHE A 531 -22.75 5.32 -3.88
C PHE A 531 -22.25 6.52 -3.05
N PHE A 532 -21.04 7.01 -3.32
CA PHE A 532 -20.52 8.17 -2.62
C PHE A 532 -21.20 9.47 -3.02
N ASP A 533 -21.58 9.63 -4.29
CA ASP A 533 -22.41 10.76 -4.73
C ASP A 533 -23.75 10.75 -3.98
N TYR A 534 -24.40 9.59 -3.86
CA TYR A 534 -25.61 9.44 -3.06
C TYR A 534 -25.39 9.80 -1.58
N LEU A 535 -24.30 9.34 -0.96
CA LEU A 535 -23.97 9.70 0.42
C LEU A 535 -23.76 11.21 0.55
N ALA A 536 -23.01 11.82 -0.36
CA ALA A 536 -22.77 13.26 -0.37
C ALA A 536 -24.10 14.03 -0.48
N GLU A 537 -24.99 13.66 -1.40
CA GLU A 537 -26.30 14.32 -1.57
C GLU A 537 -27.19 14.14 -0.32
N SER A 538 -27.36 12.90 0.13
CA SER A 538 -28.25 12.57 1.26
C SER A 538 -27.77 13.15 2.61
N THR A 539 -26.49 13.49 2.72
CA THR A 539 -25.89 14.09 3.92
C THR A 539 -25.60 15.58 3.79
N ALA A 540 -26.25 16.26 2.82
CA ALA A 540 -26.10 17.69 2.56
C ALA A 540 -24.64 18.10 2.30
N ALA A 541 -23.98 17.37 1.40
CA ALA A 541 -22.55 17.43 1.09
C ALA A 541 -21.65 17.11 2.31
N GLY A 542 -22.01 16.09 3.08
CA GLY A 542 -21.28 15.64 4.26
C GLY A 542 -21.46 16.50 5.52
N LYS A 543 -22.29 17.55 5.50
CA LYS A 543 -22.45 18.49 6.62
C LYS A 543 -23.05 17.87 7.89
N VAL A 544 -23.81 16.78 7.76
CA VAL A 544 -24.43 16.08 8.90
C VAL A 544 -23.60 14.88 9.37
N LEU A 545 -22.48 14.59 8.71
CA LEU A 545 -21.59 13.49 9.08
C LEU A 545 -20.63 13.90 10.21
N PRO A 546 -20.19 12.95 11.05
CA PRO A 546 -19.12 13.20 12.01
C PRO A 546 -17.79 13.48 11.29
N ASN A 547 -16.89 14.19 11.97
CA ASN A 547 -15.55 14.50 11.46
C ASN A 547 -14.50 13.73 12.27
N TRP A 548 -13.56 13.08 11.58
CA TRP A 548 -12.34 12.55 12.19
C TRP A 548 -11.14 13.38 11.73
N ARG A 549 -10.37 13.96 12.66
CA ARG A 549 -9.21 14.83 12.34
C ARG A 549 -7.89 14.10 12.55
N GLY A 550 -6.99 14.20 11.57
CA GLY A 550 -5.62 13.67 11.67
C GLY A 550 -5.52 12.20 11.25
N GLU A 551 -4.61 11.48 11.89
CA GLU A 551 -4.30 10.08 11.54
C GLU A 551 -5.46 9.13 11.86
N LEU A 552 -5.62 8.14 11.00
CA LEU A 552 -6.52 7.01 11.16
C LEU A 552 -5.66 5.85 11.68
N TYR A 553 -5.39 5.89 12.99
CA TYR A 553 -4.45 4.99 13.67
C TYR A 553 -5.02 3.57 13.81
N LEU A 554 -4.31 2.57 13.28
CA LEU A 554 -4.64 1.16 13.46
C LEU A 554 -4.06 0.65 14.78
N GLU A 555 -4.90 0.07 15.64
CA GLU A 555 -4.48 -0.44 16.95
C GLU A 555 -3.92 -1.88 16.85
N PHE A 556 -3.38 -2.22 15.69
CA PHE A 556 -2.99 -3.57 15.27
C PHE A 556 -1.79 -3.48 14.32
N HIS A 557 -1.06 -4.59 14.12
CA HIS A 557 0.07 -4.69 13.18
C HIS A 557 1.22 -3.68 13.42
N ARG A 558 1.51 -3.31 14.67
CA ARG A 558 2.53 -2.29 15.00
C ARG A 558 3.98 -2.74 14.79
N GLY A 559 4.22 -4.05 14.72
CA GLY A 559 5.54 -4.62 14.48
C GLY A 559 6.05 -4.33 13.06
N THR A 560 5.13 -4.06 12.14
CA THR A 560 5.41 -3.73 10.74
C THR A 560 6.29 -2.49 10.53
N TYR A 561 6.35 -1.58 11.50
CA TYR A 561 7.24 -0.42 11.42
C TYR A 561 8.73 -0.80 11.52
N THR A 562 9.03 -2.02 11.98
CA THR A 562 10.42 -2.49 12.22
C THR A 562 10.78 -3.76 11.44
N SER A 563 9.87 -4.73 11.28
CA SER A 563 10.14 -6.00 10.56
C SER A 563 10.78 -5.76 9.19
N HIS A 564 11.79 -6.53 8.76
CA HIS A 564 12.50 -6.31 7.50
C HIS A 564 13.12 -4.91 7.37
N GLY A 565 14.09 -4.61 8.23
CA GLY A 565 14.80 -3.33 8.26
C GLY A 565 15.50 -2.98 6.94
N SER A 566 15.96 -3.98 6.17
CA SER A 566 16.56 -3.80 4.85
C SER A 566 15.60 -3.16 3.84
N ILE A 567 14.33 -3.57 3.86
CA ILE A 567 13.28 -3.08 2.96
C ILE A 567 12.92 -1.63 3.27
N LYS A 568 12.80 -1.28 4.55
CA LYS A 568 12.57 0.11 5.00
C LYS A 568 13.70 1.05 4.56
N LYS A 569 14.95 0.57 4.71
CA LYS A 569 16.15 1.28 4.25
C LYS A 569 16.18 1.44 2.74
N GLY A 570 15.93 0.35 2.01
CA GLY A 570 15.82 0.36 0.55
C GLY A 570 14.80 1.38 0.05
N ASN A 571 13.62 1.44 0.68
CA ASN A 571 12.59 2.42 0.35
C ASN A 571 13.09 3.86 0.54
N ARG A 572 13.51 4.23 1.75
CA ARG A 572 13.86 5.62 2.07
C ARG A 572 15.06 6.11 1.26
N HIS A 573 16.08 5.28 1.08
CA HIS A 573 17.22 5.61 0.25
C HIS A 573 16.83 5.81 -1.22
N SER A 574 15.95 4.97 -1.75
CA SER A 574 15.48 5.10 -3.14
C SER A 574 14.66 6.37 -3.33
N GLU A 575 13.78 6.71 -2.37
CA GLU A 575 12.99 7.95 -2.41
C GLU A 575 13.88 9.20 -2.44
N ILE A 576 14.88 9.27 -1.56
CA ILE A 576 15.81 10.40 -1.47
C ILE A 576 16.70 10.47 -2.72
N LEU A 577 17.19 9.33 -3.20
CA LEU A 577 18.04 9.26 -4.39
C LEU A 577 17.27 9.71 -5.65
N LEU A 578 16.00 9.29 -5.81
CA LEU A 578 15.18 9.71 -6.94
C LEU A 578 14.81 11.19 -6.88
N ARG A 579 14.53 11.74 -5.69
CA ARG A 579 14.37 13.19 -5.50
C ARG A 579 15.62 13.93 -5.98
N ASP A 580 16.80 13.44 -5.61
CA ASP A 580 18.08 14.05 -5.96
C ASP A 580 18.38 13.94 -7.46
N VAL A 581 18.11 12.78 -8.07
CA VAL A 581 18.20 12.59 -9.52
C VAL A 581 17.30 13.58 -10.25
N GLU A 582 16.02 13.68 -9.88
CA GLU A 582 15.09 14.57 -10.56
C GLU A 582 15.49 16.02 -10.45
N HIS A 583 15.95 16.45 -9.27
CA HIS A 583 16.47 17.79 -9.05
C HIS A 583 17.68 18.07 -9.96
N VAL A 584 18.73 17.27 -9.84
CA VAL A 584 19.99 17.50 -10.57
C VAL A 584 19.78 17.35 -12.08
N ALA A 585 19.04 16.33 -12.54
CA ALA A 585 18.73 16.13 -13.95
C ALA A 585 17.88 17.27 -14.53
N THR A 586 16.97 17.85 -13.73
CA THR A 586 16.21 19.04 -14.14
C THR A 586 17.17 20.19 -14.40
N LEU A 587 18.08 20.50 -13.47
CA LEU A 587 19.05 21.57 -13.64
C LEU A 587 20.02 21.30 -14.80
N ALA A 588 20.53 20.08 -14.93
CA ALA A 588 21.39 19.67 -16.04
C ALA A 588 20.69 19.89 -17.40
N SER A 589 19.40 19.53 -17.53
CA SER A 589 18.61 19.72 -18.76
C SER A 589 18.39 21.17 -19.16
N LEU A 590 18.56 22.11 -18.22
CA LEU A 590 18.40 23.54 -18.44
C LEU A 590 19.75 24.23 -18.72
N THR A 591 20.86 23.61 -18.33
CA THR A 591 22.19 24.17 -18.56
C THR A 591 22.59 24.04 -20.04
N GLY A 592 23.12 25.13 -20.62
CA GLY A 592 23.54 25.15 -22.03
C GLY A 592 24.96 24.66 -22.31
N LYS A 593 25.65 24.08 -21.32
CA LYS A 593 27.09 23.76 -21.38
C LYS A 593 27.40 22.46 -22.15
N LYS A 594 26.54 21.45 -21.97
CA LYS A 594 26.57 20.16 -22.70
C LYS A 594 25.14 19.82 -23.13
N LYS A 595 24.97 19.08 -24.22
CA LYS A 595 23.63 18.62 -24.65
C LYS A 595 23.17 17.51 -23.69
N TYR A 596 22.26 17.82 -22.77
CA TYR A 596 21.66 16.87 -21.83
C TYR A 596 20.15 16.76 -22.05
N THR A 597 19.63 15.53 -22.07
CA THR A 597 18.19 15.27 -22.18
C THR A 597 17.72 14.68 -20.86
N TYR A 598 16.64 15.23 -20.30
CA TYR A 598 16.08 14.74 -19.05
C TYR A 598 15.64 13.26 -19.20
N PRO A 599 16.16 12.32 -18.37
CA PRO A 599 15.97 10.88 -18.56
C PRO A 599 14.62 10.39 -18.02
N ARG A 600 13.52 10.97 -18.54
CA ARG A 600 12.15 10.74 -18.07
C ARG A 600 11.78 9.26 -17.95
N GLN A 601 12.08 8.46 -18.97
CA GLN A 601 11.68 7.04 -18.99
C GLN A 601 12.39 6.25 -17.89
N MET A 602 13.70 6.42 -17.73
CA MET A 602 14.47 5.72 -16.70
C MET A 602 14.03 6.14 -15.29
N ILE A 603 13.79 7.44 -15.07
CA ILE A 603 13.23 7.94 -13.80
C ILE A 603 11.86 7.29 -13.51
N ASN A 604 10.99 7.21 -14.51
CA ASN A 604 9.69 6.57 -14.35
C ASN A 604 9.83 5.07 -14.04
N ASP A 605 10.71 4.36 -14.74
CA ASP A 605 10.96 2.93 -14.51
C ASP A 605 11.47 2.68 -13.08
N CYS A 606 12.36 3.54 -12.56
CA CYS A 606 12.80 3.46 -11.16
C CYS A 606 11.66 3.74 -10.18
N TRP A 607 10.85 4.78 -10.42
CA TRP A 607 9.69 5.08 -9.57
C TRP A 607 8.69 3.93 -9.57
N GLU A 608 8.35 3.31 -10.70
CA GLU A 608 7.45 2.16 -10.74
C GLU A 608 7.94 1.00 -9.86
N LYS A 609 9.25 0.71 -9.85
CA LYS A 609 9.86 -0.31 -8.99
C LYS A 609 9.76 0.04 -7.50
N VAL A 610 10.05 1.30 -7.14
CA VAL A 610 9.92 1.78 -5.76
C VAL A 610 8.47 1.70 -5.31
N LEU A 611 7.53 2.23 -6.10
CA LEU A 611 6.11 2.24 -5.79
C LEU A 611 5.53 0.81 -5.70
N LEU A 612 6.02 -0.14 -6.49
CA LEU A 612 5.66 -1.55 -6.39
C LEU A 612 6.05 -2.13 -5.02
N ASN A 613 7.29 -1.88 -4.57
CA ASN A 613 7.78 -2.34 -3.26
C ASN A 613 7.11 -1.63 -2.08
N GLN A 614 6.35 -0.55 -2.31
CA GLN A 614 5.56 0.15 -1.30
C GLN A 614 4.18 -0.47 -1.03
N PHE A 615 3.88 -1.61 -1.66
CA PHE A 615 2.66 -2.38 -1.38
C PHE A 615 2.52 -2.69 0.13
N HIS A 616 1.28 -2.71 0.64
CA HIS A 616 1.00 -2.77 2.08
C HIS A 616 1.40 -4.07 2.78
N ASP A 617 1.79 -5.14 2.07
CA ASP A 617 2.45 -6.30 2.72
C ASP A 617 3.96 -6.35 2.50
N VAL A 618 4.47 -5.68 1.47
CA VAL A 618 5.90 -5.71 1.14
C VAL A 618 6.66 -4.73 2.02
N LEU A 619 6.30 -3.44 1.97
CA LEU A 619 7.01 -2.42 2.73
C LEU A 619 6.86 -2.63 4.24
N PRO A 620 5.69 -3.03 4.77
CA PRO A 620 5.49 -3.47 6.15
C PRO A 620 6.31 -4.66 6.61
N GLY A 621 6.93 -5.41 5.69
CA GLY A 621 7.74 -6.56 6.09
C GLY A 621 6.87 -7.70 6.59
N SER A 622 5.79 -8.00 5.86
CA SER A 622 4.80 -9.00 6.22
C SER A 622 4.47 -10.02 5.12
N ALA A 623 5.41 -10.27 4.22
CA ALA A 623 5.37 -11.27 3.15
C ALA A 623 6.41 -12.40 3.35
N ILE A 624 6.31 -13.49 2.59
CA ILE A 624 7.28 -14.61 2.65
C ILE A 624 8.68 -14.18 2.16
N GLY A 625 9.74 -14.89 2.59
CA GLY A 625 11.14 -14.57 2.23
C GLY A 625 11.41 -14.36 0.73
N MET A 626 10.75 -15.16 -0.14
CA MET A 626 10.86 -15.02 -1.61
C MET A 626 10.46 -13.63 -2.14
N VAL A 627 9.58 -12.92 -1.43
CA VAL A 627 9.13 -11.57 -1.80
C VAL A 627 10.23 -10.56 -1.53
N TYR A 628 10.97 -10.69 -0.43
CA TYR A 628 12.06 -9.78 -0.10
C TYR A 628 13.29 -10.02 -0.97
N ASP A 629 13.56 -11.27 -1.33
CA ASP A 629 14.57 -11.58 -2.36
C ASP A 629 14.29 -10.82 -3.67
N ASP A 630 13.02 -10.67 -4.05
CA ASP A 630 12.62 -9.89 -5.23
C ASP A 630 12.68 -8.38 -4.96
N ALA A 631 12.18 -7.92 -3.82
CA ALA A 631 12.17 -6.50 -3.46
C ALA A 631 13.57 -5.90 -3.34
N GLU A 632 14.52 -6.62 -2.72
CA GLU A 632 15.92 -6.20 -2.58
C GLU A 632 16.63 -6.11 -3.93
N LYS A 633 16.37 -7.04 -4.85
CA LYS A 633 16.86 -6.96 -6.24
C LYS A 633 16.35 -5.70 -6.94
N LEU A 634 15.05 -5.41 -6.81
CA LEU A 634 14.46 -4.20 -7.40
C LEU A 634 15.08 -2.92 -6.82
N TYR A 635 15.33 -2.86 -5.50
CA TYR A 635 16.02 -1.73 -4.89
C TYR A 635 17.49 -1.61 -5.35
N ALA A 636 18.19 -2.73 -5.53
CA ALA A 636 19.55 -2.73 -6.07
C ALA A 636 19.60 -2.18 -7.51
N GLU A 637 18.66 -2.59 -8.36
CA GLU A 637 18.51 -2.05 -9.72
C GLU A 637 18.21 -0.54 -9.70
N VAL A 638 17.25 -0.11 -8.88
CA VAL A 638 16.92 1.33 -8.71
C VAL A 638 18.16 2.11 -8.30
N ARG A 639 18.91 1.60 -7.32
CA ARG A 639 20.14 2.25 -6.86
C ARG A 639 21.15 2.39 -7.99
N GLN A 640 21.43 1.32 -8.72
CA GLN A 640 22.38 1.33 -9.83
C GLN A 640 21.99 2.34 -10.92
N ASP A 641 20.74 2.29 -11.37
CA ASP A 641 20.24 3.16 -12.44
C ASP A 641 20.19 4.63 -12.00
N ALA A 642 19.78 4.90 -10.76
CA ALA A 642 19.66 6.24 -10.23
C ALA A 642 21.02 6.87 -9.88
N GLU A 643 21.98 6.11 -9.35
CA GLU A 643 23.36 6.58 -9.16
C GLU A 643 24.01 6.96 -10.51
N ALA A 644 23.79 6.16 -11.55
CA ALA A 644 24.28 6.47 -12.90
C ALA A 644 23.64 7.76 -13.47
N MET A 645 22.31 7.92 -13.36
CA MET A 645 21.63 9.15 -13.79
C MET A 645 22.09 10.39 -13.02
N LEU A 646 22.34 10.23 -11.72
CA LEU A 646 22.84 11.31 -10.87
C LEU A 646 24.25 11.73 -11.28
N ASP A 647 25.14 10.77 -11.52
CA ASP A 647 26.51 11.03 -11.97
C ASP A 647 26.54 11.72 -13.33
N ASP A 648 25.74 11.26 -14.29
CA ASP A 648 25.60 11.89 -15.60
C ASP A 648 25.13 13.36 -15.49
N ALA A 649 24.15 13.62 -14.62
CA ALA A 649 23.62 14.96 -14.41
C ALA A 649 24.64 15.87 -13.68
N LEU A 650 25.34 15.35 -12.68
CA LEU A 650 26.40 16.08 -11.97
C LEU A 650 27.59 16.40 -12.88
N ASP A 651 27.99 15.51 -13.80
CA ASP A 651 29.05 15.79 -14.78
C ASP A 651 28.70 17.00 -15.67
N VAL A 652 27.43 17.15 -16.05
CA VAL A 652 26.97 18.30 -16.82
C VAL A 652 27.04 19.60 -16.02
N ILE A 653 26.67 19.56 -14.74
CA ILE A 653 26.63 20.74 -13.86
C ILE A 653 28.04 21.16 -13.41
N LEU A 654 28.86 20.21 -12.94
CA LEU A 654 30.17 20.44 -12.35
C LEU A 654 31.30 20.42 -13.38
N GLY A 655 31.08 19.80 -14.54
CA GLY A 655 32.03 19.76 -15.64
C GLY A 655 33.13 18.69 -15.54
N CYS A 656 33.08 17.78 -14.56
CA CYS A 656 33.95 16.61 -14.42
C CYS A 656 33.34 15.54 -13.49
N ALA A 657 33.52 14.25 -13.83
CA ALA A 657 32.81 13.11 -13.26
C ALA A 657 33.63 12.20 -12.31
N ALA A 658 34.88 12.55 -11.98
CA ALA A 658 35.72 11.59 -11.26
C ALA A 658 35.29 11.45 -9.78
N PRO A 659 35.21 10.21 -9.24
CA PRO A 659 35.03 9.98 -7.81
C PRO A 659 36.06 10.74 -6.98
N ALA A 660 35.69 11.15 -5.77
CA ALA A 660 36.57 11.91 -4.86
C ALA A 660 37.95 11.26 -4.64
N ALA A 661 38.03 9.93 -4.76
CA ALA A 661 39.28 9.15 -4.65
C ALA A 661 40.37 9.53 -5.68
N HIS A 662 40.03 10.24 -6.76
CA HIS A 662 40.99 10.64 -7.80
C HIS A 662 41.60 12.04 -7.56
N ALA A 663 41.17 12.76 -6.53
CA ALA A 663 41.71 14.08 -6.22
C ALA A 663 43.10 13.98 -5.57
N MET A 664 44.01 14.88 -5.96
CA MET A 664 45.37 14.99 -5.43
C MET A 664 45.57 16.22 -4.53
N ALA A 665 44.59 17.13 -4.51
CA ALA A 665 44.51 18.28 -3.62
C ALA A 665 43.06 18.56 -3.19
N LEU A 666 42.87 19.25 -2.06
CA LEU A 666 41.56 19.49 -1.48
C LEU A 666 40.71 20.46 -2.31
N ASP A 667 41.35 21.44 -2.97
CA ASP A 667 40.71 22.43 -3.84
C ASP A 667 40.18 21.86 -5.17
N GLN A 668 40.59 20.62 -5.50
CA GLN A 668 40.04 19.81 -6.58
C GLN A 668 38.75 19.10 -6.19
N LEU A 669 38.33 19.12 -4.92
CA LEU A 669 37.07 18.52 -4.50
C LEU A 669 35.95 19.56 -4.44
N ALA A 670 34.77 19.19 -4.89
CA ALA A 670 33.53 19.94 -4.66
C ALA A 670 32.47 19.05 -4.02
N ALA A 671 31.75 19.60 -3.06
CA ALA A 671 30.52 19.03 -2.51
C ALA A 671 29.31 19.68 -3.18
N TYR A 672 28.32 18.88 -3.54
CA TYR A 672 27.04 19.37 -4.07
C TYR A 672 25.92 19.10 -3.07
N ASN A 673 25.19 20.15 -2.69
CA ASN A 673 24.03 20.07 -1.79
C ASN A 673 22.73 19.99 -2.60
N THR A 674 22.08 18.83 -2.60
CA THR A 674 20.79 18.60 -3.27
C THR A 674 19.59 19.15 -2.48
N THR A 675 19.80 19.57 -1.24
CA THR A 675 18.75 20.20 -0.42
C THR A 675 18.70 21.72 -0.61
N PHE A 676 17.56 22.32 -0.25
CA PHE A 676 17.37 23.77 -0.30
C PHE A 676 17.78 24.50 0.98
N PHE A 677 18.18 23.77 2.01
CA PHE A 677 18.66 24.33 3.26
C PHE A 677 20.16 24.63 3.18
N PRO A 678 20.61 25.76 3.74
CA PRO A 678 22.02 25.97 4.01
C PRO A 678 22.50 24.95 5.05
N ARG A 679 23.62 24.29 4.77
CA ARG A 679 24.18 23.27 5.66
C ARG A 679 25.68 23.44 5.81
N ARG A 680 26.16 23.13 7.00
CA ARG A 680 27.58 22.99 7.33
C ARG A 680 27.80 21.59 7.87
N GLU A 681 28.79 20.90 7.36
CA GLU A 681 28.99 19.48 7.67
C GLU A 681 30.46 19.11 7.73
N VAL A 682 30.80 18.20 8.65
CA VAL A 682 32.10 17.53 8.66
C VAL A 682 32.05 16.37 7.68
N VAL A 683 32.73 16.51 6.55
CA VAL A 683 32.77 15.48 5.51
C VAL A 683 34.03 14.65 5.59
N ARG A 684 33.91 13.38 5.22
CA ARG A 684 35.01 12.44 5.08
C ARG A 684 35.54 12.49 3.65
N VAL A 685 36.85 12.63 3.49
CA VAL A 685 37.55 12.56 2.20
C VAL A 685 38.61 11.47 2.22
N PRO A 686 38.75 10.66 1.16
CA PRO A 686 39.82 9.67 1.07
C PRO A 686 41.17 10.37 0.97
N ILE A 687 42.19 9.87 1.69
CA ILE A 687 43.55 10.40 1.63
C ILE A 687 44.33 9.66 0.55
N ALA A 688 44.63 10.37 -0.55
CA ALA A 688 45.56 9.98 -1.58
C ALA A 688 46.55 11.14 -1.86
N GLY A 689 47.83 10.81 -2.12
CA GLY A 689 48.85 11.83 -2.41
C GLY A 689 49.08 12.82 -1.27
N GLY A 690 49.13 14.13 -1.59
CA GLY A 690 49.40 15.22 -0.65
C GLY A 690 48.19 15.75 0.14
N LEU A 691 47.00 15.13 0.02
CA LEU A 691 45.78 15.58 0.71
C LEU A 691 45.89 15.54 2.23
N GLY A 692 46.69 14.62 2.79
CA GLY A 692 46.81 14.44 4.23
C GLY A 692 47.29 15.69 4.97
N ALA A 693 48.12 16.53 4.33
CA ALA A 693 48.59 17.79 4.88
C ALA A 693 47.57 18.94 4.76
N GLN A 694 46.48 18.74 4.02
CA GLN A 694 45.47 19.76 3.70
C GLN A 694 44.17 19.59 4.49
N VAL A 695 43.94 18.42 5.09
CA VAL A 695 42.77 18.16 5.93
C VAL A 695 43.01 18.60 7.36
N ALA A 696 41.95 19.01 8.05
CA ALA A 696 42.05 19.52 9.42
C ALA A 696 42.19 18.40 10.47
N GLN A 697 41.80 17.18 10.13
CA GLN A 697 41.95 16.01 11.00
C GLN A 697 42.11 14.74 10.14
N LEU A 698 42.96 13.81 10.56
CA LEU A 698 43.08 12.48 9.97
C LEU A 698 42.32 11.43 10.78
N SER A 699 41.85 10.37 10.12
CA SER A 699 41.40 9.14 10.79
C SER A 699 42.58 8.45 11.48
N ALA A 700 42.29 7.60 12.48
CA ALA A 700 43.33 6.89 13.23
C ALA A 700 44.19 5.97 12.36
N ASP A 701 43.64 5.43 11.26
CA ASP A 701 44.37 4.60 10.29
C ASP A 701 45.05 5.41 9.17
N GLY A 702 44.89 6.74 9.17
CA GLY A 702 45.47 7.66 8.18
C GLY A 702 44.90 7.56 6.76
N LYS A 703 43.87 6.72 6.53
CA LYS A 703 43.29 6.51 5.20
C LYS A 703 42.26 7.56 4.81
N GLU A 704 41.73 8.28 5.79
CA GLU A 704 40.70 9.30 5.59
C GLU A 704 41.05 10.59 6.31
N GLY A 705 40.55 11.69 5.77
CA GLY A 705 40.61 13.01 6.37
C GLY A 705 39.23 13.58 6.60
N TYR A 706 39.12 14.41 7.62
CA TYR A 706 37.93 15.20 7.91
C TYR A 706 38.19 16.66 7.57
N THR A 707 37.23 17.26 6.89
CA THR A 707 37.20 18.71 6.64
C THR A 707 35.78 19.23 6.79
N VAL A 708 35.64 20.55 6.88
CA VAL A 708 34.34 21.21 6.97
C VAL A 708 33.96 21.72 5.59
N VAL A 709 32.73 21.42 5.19
CA VAL A 709 32.10 22.01 4.02
C VAL A 709 31.01 22.95 4.49
N ASP A 710 31.02 24.17 3.94
CA ASP A 710 29.93 25.13 4.10
C ASP A 710 29.24 25.31 2.74
N CYS A 711 28.01 24.81 2.65
CA CYS A 711 27.17 24.95 1.47
C CYS A 711 26.11 26.01 1.75
N ALA A 712 26.29 27.20 1.16
CA ALA A 712 25.22 28.18 1.06
C ALA A 712 24.00 27.52 0.38
N GLY A 713 22.79 27.78 0.89
CA GLY A 713 21.59 27.02 0.54
C GLY A 713 21.30 26.90 -0.96
N GLY A 714 20.71 25.75 -1.34
CA GLY A 714 20.06 25.47 -2.62
C GLY A 714 20.98 25.10 -3.78
N ALA A 715 21.14 23.79 -4.03
CA ALA A 715 21.67 23.26 -5.30
C ALA A 715 23.05 23.83 -5.69
N ARG A 716 23.86 24.24 -4.71
CA ARG A 716 25.14 24.89 -4.97
C ARG A 716 26.28 23.89 -4.78
N PRO A 717 27.25 23.88 -5.70
CA PRO A 717 28.52 23.28 -5.42
C PRO A 717 29.36 24.19 -4.51
N ALA A 718 30.04 23.61 -3.53
CA ALA A 718 31.03 24.27 -2.69
C ALA A 718 32.38 23.58 -2.89
N ARG A 719 33.43 24.35 -3.18
CA ARG A 719 34.80 23.81 -3.18
C ARG A 719 35.20 23.50 -1.75
N LEU A 720 35.85 22.36 -1.56
CA LEU A 720 36.55 22.08 -0.32
C LEU A 720 37.81 22.94 -0.30
N GLN A 721 38.10 23.59 0.83
CA GLN A 721 39.27 24.45 0.99
C GLN A 721 40.00 24.09 2.28
N THR A 722 41.31 24.31 2.29
CA THR A 722 42.12 24.30 3.50
C THR A 722 41.64 25.44 4.39
N THR A 723 40.86 25.12 5.41
CA THR A 723 40.43 26.11 6.39
C THR A 723 41.36 26.00 7.60
N PRO A 724 42.21 26.98 7.91
CA PRO A 724 43.03 26.96 9.11
C PRO A 724 42.14 26.84 10.35
N ILE A 725 42.46 25.91 11.26
CA ILE A 725 41.79 25.74 12.55
C ILE A 725 42.03 26.99 13.39
N THR A 726 41.11 27.95 13.37
CA THR A 726 41.25 29.25 14.04
C THR A 726 39.91 29.70 14.63
N GLU A 727 39.92 30.76 15.45
CA GLU A 727 38.71 31.42 15.97
C GLU A 727 37.69 31.80 14.88
N ALA A 728 38.10 31.85 13.60
CA ALA A 728 37.25 32.07 12.44
C ALA A 728 36.21 30.95 12.17
N TRP A 729 36.29 29.80 12.85
CA TRP A 729 35.34 28.69 12.64
C TRP A 729 33.95 28.98 13.19
N GLY A 730 33.84 29.80 14.23
CA GLY A 730 32.55 30.12 14.86
C GLY A 730 31.90 28.93 15.61
N PHE A 731 32.65 27.86 15.85
CA PHE A 731 32.27 26.70 16.67
C PHE A 731 33.49 26.14 17.40
N SER A 732 33.27 25.45 18.52
CA SER A 732 34.34 24.92 19.37
C SER A 732 34.83 23.56 18.89
N PRO A 733 36.16 23.27 18.96
CA PRO A 733 36.69 21.93 18.72
C PRO A 733 35.97 20.87 19.55
N VAL A 734 35.80 19.69 18.97
CA VAL A 734 35.30 18.52 19.68
C VAL A 734 36.46 17.74 20.29
N SER A 735 36.23 17.12 21.44
CA SER A 735 37.19 16.25 22.09
C SER A 735 36.52 15.00 22.67
N VAL A 736 37.36 14.01 22.94
CA VAL A 736 37.01 12.82 23.72
C VAL A 736 37.96 12.68 24.89
N TYR A 737 37.40 12.47 26.07
CA TYR A 737 38.13 12.14 27.30
C TYR A 737 37.79 10.71 27.72
N THR A 738 38.79 9.99 28.24
CA THR A 738 38.58 8.68 28.87
C THR A 738 39.55 8.48 30.03
N ASN A 739 39.12 7.75 31.05
CA ASN A 739 39.99 7.26 32.12
C ASN A 739 40.72 5.95 31.75
N GLY A 740 40.46 5.40 30.56
CA GLY A 740 41.06 4.16 30.04
C GLY A 740 40.39 2.85 30.50
N ALA A 741 39.32 2.92 31.30
CA ALA A 741 38.64 1.73 31.83
C ALA A 741 37.16 1.67 31.41
N ASP A 742 36.34 2.59 31.91
CA ASP A 742 34.89 2.47 31.84
C ASP A 742 34.16 3.81 31.69
N HIS A 743 34.89 4.92 31.55
CA HIS A 743 34.33 6.27 31.47
C HIS A 743 34.80 6.98 30.20
N PHE A 744 33.85 7.39 29.36
CA PHE A 744 34.10 8.06 28.08
C PHE A 744 33.21 9.29 27.95
N VAL A 745 33.80 10.42 27.60
CA VAL A 745 33.10 11.70 27.49
C VAL A 745 33.38 12.30 26.12
N LEU A 746 32.35 12.41 25.28
CA LEU A 746 32.40 13.17 24.03
C LEU A 746 31.84 14.57 24.31
N ARG A 747 32.60 15.61 23.98
CA ARG A 747 32.23 16.99 24.31
C ARG A 747 32.64 17.98 23.23
N ASN A 748 31.78 18.97 22.98
CA ASN A 748 32.17 20.21 22.31
C ASN A 748 31.64 21.43 23.10
N GLY A 749 31.59 22.61 22.47
CA GLY A 749 31.11 23.84 23.09
C GLY A 749 29.58 23.93 23.27
N SER A 750 28.82 22.96 22.79
CA SER A 750 27.35 22.95 22.83
C SER A 750 26.78 21.80 23.66
N VAL A 751 27.35 20.60 23.53
CA VAL A 751 26.81 19.38 24.15
C VAL A 751 27.91 18.46 24.68
N GLN A 752 27.56 17.62 25.65
CA GLN A 752 28.40 16.57 26.20
C GLN A 752 27.59 15.28 26.39
N LEU A 753 28.15 14.13 26.01
CA LEU A 753 27.60 12.81 26.28
C LEU A 753 28.62 11.98 27.05
N THR A 754 28.17 11.34 28.11
CA THR A 754 29.01 10.52 29.00
C THR A 754 28.53 9.07 28.97
N ILE A 755 29.44 8.16 28.67
CA ILE A 755 29.24 6.71 28.77
C ILE A 755 30.03 6.21 29.96
N SER A 756 29.33 5.62 30.93
CA SER A 756 29.96 4.98 32.10
C SER A 756 29.38 3.60 32.32
N ARG A 757 30.23 2.61 32.67
CA ARG A 757 29.79 1.21 32.88
C ARG A 757 28.96 0.68 31.69
N GLY A 758 29.40 0.96 30.48
CA GLY A 758 28.75 0.50 29.25
C GLY A 758 27.39 1.14 28.92
N ARG A 759 26.97 2.19 29.63
CA ARG A 759 25.66 2.85 29.47
C ARG A 759 25.81 4.37 29.34
N ILE A 760 24.84 5.03 28.68
CA ILE A 760 24.80 6.49 28.65
C ILE A 760 24.27 6.98 29.99
N THR A 761 25.14 7.61 30.79
CA THR A 761 24.80 8.05 32.15
C THR A 761 24.51 9.54 32.25
N SER A 762 24.87 10.32 31.24
CA SER A 762 24.66 11.78 31.24
C SER A 762 24.68 12.33 29.81
N LEU A 763 23.78 13.28 29.55
CA LEU A 763 23.65 14.06 28.31
C LEU A 763 23.41 15.52 28.71
N VAL A 764 24.37 16.40 28.46
CA VAL A 764 24.37 17.77 28.99
C VAL A 764 24.38 18.79 27.86
N ASP A 765 23.52 19.81 27.94
CA ASP A 765 23.73 21.07 27.24
C ASP A 765 24.81 21.86 27.99
N VAL A 766 25.96 22.04 27.35
CA VAL A 766 27.14 22.64 27.97
C VAL A 766 26.95 24.13 28.23
N GLN A 767 26.19 24.83 27.39
CA GLN A 767 25.98 26.28 27.49
C GLN A 767 24.98 26.61 28.59
N LEU A 768 23.92 25.80 28.71
CA LEU A 768 22.90 25.95 29.73
C LEU A 768 23.23 25.22 31.04
N GLN A 769 24.28 24.39 31.03
CA GLN A 769 24.64 23.50 32.15
C GLN A 769 23.46 22.62 32.61
N ARG A 770 22.67 22.16 31.64
CA ARG A 770 21.44 21.39 31.88
C ARG A 770 21.71 19.90 31.61
N GLU A 771 21.53 19.07 32.63
CA GLU A 771 21.46 17.61 32.46
C GLU A 771 20.11 17.22 31.84
N LEU A 772 20.14 16.25 30.93
CA LEU A 772 18.98 15.82 30.16
C LEU A 772 18.65 14.35 30.39
N ILE A 773 19.51 13.56 31.03
CA ILE A 773 19.16 12.23 31.52
C ILE A 773 18.57 12.35 32.92
N GLN A 774 17.43 11.68 33.15
CA GLN A 774 16.80 11.66 34.47
C GLN A 774 17.75 11.09 35.53
N GLU A 775 17.78 11.72 36.71
CA GLU A 775 18.63 11.28 37.82
C GLU A 775 18.43 9.78 38.15
N GLY A 776 19.54 9.05 38.22
CA GLY A 776 19.53 7.60 38.50
C GLY A 776 19.18 6.69 37.32
N ALA A 777 18.76 7.24 36.18
CA ALA A 777 18.45 6.49 34.97
C ALA A 777 19.67 6.40 34.02
N THR A 778 19.61 5.49 33.04
CA THR A 778 20.64 5.40 31.97
C THR A 778 20.02 5.11 30.61
N GLY A 779 20.53 5.75 29.56
CA GLY A 779 20.15 5.50 28.17
C GLY A 779 21.05 4.48 27.47
N GLY A 780 20.61 3.99 26.32
CA GLY A 780 21.37 3.05 25.48
C GLY A 780 20.50 1.94 24.87
N LEU A 781 21.15 0.87 24.41
CA LEU A 781 20.49 -0.29 23.81
C LEU A 781 19.72 -1.12 24.85
N VAL A 782 18.55 -1.61 24.47
CA VAL A 782 17.68 -2.49 25.27
C VAL A 782 17.10 -3.55 24.35
N ILE A 783 17.05 -4.79 24.81
CA ILE A 783 16.40 -5.89 24.10
C ILE A 783 15.16 -6.37 24.85
N PHE A 784 14.11 -6.70 24.11
CA PHE A 784 12.83 -7.18 24.63
C PHE A 784 12.48 -8.55 24.05
N GLU A 785 11.78 -9.38 24.82
CA GLU A 785 11.12 -10.57 24.28
C GLU A 785 9.93 -10.14 23.41
N ASP A 786 9.85 -10.63 22.18
CA ASP A 786 8.80 -10.30 21.22
C ASP A 786 8.08 -11.57 20.74
N ARG A 787 6.95 -11.86 21.40
CA ARG A 787 6.15 -13.07 21.17
C ARG A 787 4.68 -12.66 21.06
N PRO A 788 4.27 -12.12 19.91
CA PRO A 788 2.90 -11.66 19.72
C PRO A 788 1.90 -12.83 19.74
N ASN A 789 0.61 -12.51 19.89
CA ASN A 789 -0.42 -13.52 20.10
C ASN A 789 -0.78 -14.33 18.85
N TYR A 790 -0.72 -13.72 17.66
CA TYR A 790 -1.26 -14.32 16.43
C TYR A 790 -0.36 -14.12 15.21
N TRP A 791 -0.06 -12.88 14.83
CA TRP A 791 0.64 -12.56 13.59
C TRP A 791 2.06 -12.10 13.88
N ASP A 792 3.03 -13.02 13.77
CA ASP A 792 4.41 -12.80 14.23
C ASP A 792 5.07 -11.57 13.61
N ALA A 793 5.25 -11.51 12.27
CA ALA A 793 5.86 -10.36 11.60
C ALA A 793 5.05 -9.06 11.66
N TRP A 794 3.73 -9.13 11.88
CA TRP A 794 2.86 -7.95 11.91
C TRP A 794 2.77 -7.31 13.29
N ASP A 795 2.52 -8.10 14.33
CA ASP A 795 2.13 -7.59 15.64
C ASP A 795 3.31 -7.48 16.59
N VAL A 796 3.29 -6.42 17.39
CA VAL A 796 4.01 -6.37 18.66
C VAL A 796 2.97 -6.06 19.73
N GLU A 797 3.03 -6.78 20.84
CA GLU A 797 2.05 -6.67 21.92
C GLU A 797 2.55 -5.77 23.05
N ILE A 798 1.66 -5.06 23.74
CA ILE A 798 2.07 -4.09 24.78
C ILE A 798 2.92 -4.71 25.90
N HIS A 799 2.70 -5.98 26.21
CA HIS A 799 3.42 -6.70 27.27
C HIS A 799 4.88 -7.03 26.92
N HIS A 800 5.33 -6.86 25.66
CA HIS A 800 6.76 -6.99 25.33
C HIS A 800 7.62 -6.05 26.20
N LEU A 801 7.07 -4.89 26.57
CA LEU A 801 7.71 -3.88 27.40
C LEU A 801 7.97 -4.33 28.85
N GLU A 802 7.34 -5.40 29.31
CA GLU A 802 7.47 -5.92 30.68
C GLU A 802 8.73 -6.76 30.88
N LYS A 803 9.43 -7.13 29.80
CA LYS A 803 10.66 -7.92 29.83
C LYS A 803 11.86 -7.20 29.17
N PRO A 804 12.24 -6.00 29.65
CA PRO A 804 13.42 -5.30 29.17
C PRO A 804 14.70 -5.95 29.69
N THR A 805 15.70 -6.09 28.81
CA THR A 805 17.09 -6.39 29.19
C THR A 805 17.99 -5.28 28.68
N PRO A 806 18.43 -4.34 29.54
CA PRO A 806 19.40 -3.33 29.15
C PRO A 806 20.72 -3.97 28.73
N LEU A 807 21.28 -3.50 27.60
CA LEU A 807 22.57 -3.96 27.11
C LEU A 807 23.67 -2.97 27.51
N GLU A 808 24.78 -3.50 27.99
CA GLU A 808 25.98 -2.75 28.37
C GLU A 808 27.04 -2.90 27.26
N PHE A 809 27.64 -1.78 26.86
CA PHE A 809 28.83 -1.81 26.01
C PHE A 809 30.01 -2.36 26.79
N THR A 810 30.57 -3.48 26.35
CA THR A 810 31.63 -4.21 27.06
C THR A 810 33.03 -3.86 26.57
N ASN A 811 33.15 -3.40 25.32
CA ASN A 811 34.40 -2.94 24.73
C ASN A 811 34.20 -1.57 24.08
N ILE A 812 34.77 -0.53 24.70
CA ILE A 812 34.69 0.83 24.20
C ILE A 812 36.11 1.33 23.91
N SER A 813 36.32 1.82 22.68
CA SER A 813 37.60 2.37 22.24
C SER A 813 37.42 3.70 21.54
N VAL A 814 38.38 4.60 21.71
CA VAL A 814 38.39 5.86 20.95
C VAL A 814 38.86 5.59 19.53
N VAL A 815 38.07 6.00 18.53
CA VAL A 815 38.41 5.86 17.11
C VAL A 815 38.75 7.21 16.44
N ALA A 816 38.34 8.33 17.04
CA ALA A 816 38.73 9.67 16.62
C ALA A 816 38.77 10.63 17.81
N HIS A 817 39.85 11.42 17.93
CA HIS A 817 40.05 12.31 19.08
C HIS A 817 39.54 13.75 18.88
N GLY A 818 39.31 14.20 17.64
CA GLY A 818 39.09 15.61 17.28
C GLY A 818 40.26 16.18 16.45
N PRO A 819 40.24 17.48 16.09
CA PRO A 819 39.35 18.53 16.59
C PRO A 819 38.01 18.72 15.85
N LEU A 820 37.77 18.04 14.72
CA LEU A 820 36.52 18.14 13.95
C LEU A 820 35.49 17.08 14.30
N ARG A 821 35.93 15.84 14.47
CA ARG A 821 35.08 14.70 14.86
C ARG A 821 35.73 13.94 16.00
N ALA A 822 35.00 13.78 17.10
CA ALA A 822 35.35 12.84 18.15
C ALA A 822 34.45 11.62 18.02
N SER A 823 34.98 10.42 18.23
CA SER A 823 34.20 9.20 18.08
C SER A 823 34.73 8.09 18.97
N VAL A 824 33.80 7.31 19.52
CA VAL A 824 34.08 6.06 20.22
C VAL A 824 33.37 4.92 19.52
N ARG A 825 34.01 3.76 19.44
CA ARG A 825 33.39 2.50 19.03
C ARG A 825 33.03 1.72 20.28
N ALA A 826 31.78 1.35 20.40
CA ALA A 826 31.23 0.62 21.54
C ALA A 826 30.61 -0.69 21.05
N GLU A 827 31.01 -1.81 21.64
CA GLU A 827 30.61 -3.15 21.21
C GLU A 827 29.77 -3.87 22.26
N VAL A 828 28.79 -4.64 21.82
CA VAL A 828 27.98 -5.55 22.63
C VAL A 828 27.99 -6.92 21.97
N LYS A 829 28.21 -7.97 22.77
CA LYS A 829 27.99 -9.36 22.38
C LYS A 829 26.78 -9.90 23.14
N TYR A 830 25.75 -10.32 22.42
CA TYR A 830 24.51 -10.81 23.01
C TYR A 830 24.08 -12.11 22.33
N GLY A 831 24.09 -13.22 23.08
CA GLY A 831 23.81 -14.54 22.51
C GLY A 831 24.73 -14.85 21.32
N GLN A 832 24.13 -15.07 20.14
CA GLN A 832 24.82 -15.29 18.86
C GLN A 832 25.06 -14.01 18.05
N SER A 833 24.62 -12.85 18.54
CA SER A 833 24.72 -11.57 17.82
C SER A 833 25.83 -10.68 18.32
N ASN A 834 26.37 -9.90 17.39
CA ASN A 834 27.37 -8.88 17.66
C ASN A 834 26.84 -7.52 17.21
N ILE A 835 26.92 -6.53 18.08
CA ILE A 835 26.52 -5.16 17.79
C ILE A 835 27.75 -4.27 17.97
N SER A 836 28.09 -3.49 16.94
CA SER A 836 29.12 -2.46 17.01
C SER A 836 28.50 -1.11 16.69
N VAL A 837 28.56 -0.17 17.62
CA VAL A 837 28.03 1.19 17.46
C VAL A 837 29.17 2.18 17.52
N THR A 838 29.36 2.94 16.44
CA THR A 838 30.25 4.10 16.44
C THR A 838 29.45 5.34 16.83
N ILE A 839 29.75 5.91 17.99
CA ILE A 839 29.11 7.10 18.53
C ILE A 839 30.02 8.27 18.22
N SER A 840 29.53 9.23 17.44
CA SER A 840 30.29 10.37 16.95
C SER A 840 29.66 11.70 17.32
N LEU A 841 30.51 12.68 17.62
CA LEU A 841 30.15 14.08 17.81
C LEU A 841 31.01 14.91 16.87
N ASP A 842 30.35 15.75 16.08
CA ASP A 842 31.02 16.72 15.23
C ASP A 842 31.14 18.08 15.92
N ALA A 843 32.15 18.85 15.52
CA ALA A 843 32.36 20.21 16.01
C ALA A 843 31.28 21.20 15.50
N VAL A 844 30.56 20.85 14.44
CA VAL A 844 29.53 21.70 13.82
C VAL A 844 28.16 21.46 14.45
N PRO A 845 27.27 22.49 14.49
CA PRO A 845 25.88 22.32 14.92
C PRO A 845 25.07 21.49 13.91
N ALA A 846 23.91 20.98 14.34
CA ALA A 846 23.03 20.15 13.52
C ALA A 846 22.40 20.90 12.34
N SER A 847 22.21 22.21 12.47
CA SER A 847 21.81 23.10 11.37
C SER A 847 22.52 24.44 11.44
N THR A 848 22.31 25.28 10.43
CA THR A 848 22.86 26.64 10.36
C THR A 848 22.04 27.67 11.16
N LYS A 849 20.96 27.24 11.83
CA LYS A 849 20.17 28.12 12.70
C LYS A 849 21.01 28.62 13.87
N VAL A 850 20.89 29.90 14.18
CA VAL A 850 21.54 30.50 15.36
C VAL A 850 21.06 29.81 16.63
N GLY A 851 22.00 29.34 17.46
CA GLY A 851 21.69 28.60 18.68
C GLY A 851 21.46 27.10 18.49
N SER A 852 21.53 26.58 17.26
CA SER A 852 21.48 25.14 16.99
C SER A 852 22.56 24.38 17.77
N ARG A 853 22.21 23.21 18.31
CA ARG A 853 23.13 22.32 19.02
C ARG A 853 23.71 21.28 18.08
N SER A 854 24.88 20.76 18.42
CA SER A 854 25.38 19.56 17.75
C SER A 854 24.56 18.33 18.17
N MET A 855 24.55 17.32 17.31
CA MET A 855 23.92 16.03 17.58
C MET A 855 24.96 14.94 17.78
N PHE A 856 24.61 13.90 18.52
CA PHE A 856 25.38 12.67 18.61
C PHE A 856 24.86 11.68 17.58
N ARG A 857 25.69 11.27 16.64
CA ARG A 857 25.35 10.29 15.60
C ARG A 857 25.81 8.89 16.03
N PHE A 858 24.92 7.93 15.90
CA PHE A 858 25.13 6.52 16.19
C PHE A 858 25.09 5.74 14.88
N ASP A 859 26.23 5.23 14.45
CA ASP A 859 26.36 4.36 13.28
C ASP A 859 26.53 2.91 13.74
N ALA A 860 25.51 2.07 13.51
CA ALA A 860 25.52 0.68 13.94
C ALA A 860 25.83 -0.27 12.79
N TRP A 861 26.68 -1.26 13.06
CA TRP A 861 26.76 -2.52 12.35
C TRP A 861 26.29 -3.62 13.31
N VAL A 862 25.37 -4.46 12.86
CA VAL A 862 24.79 -5.54 13.67
C VAL A 862 24.79 -6.83 12.88
N ASP A 863 25.43 -7.86 13.42
CA ASP A 863 25.30 -9.24 12.98
C ASP A 863 24.20 -9.91 13.80
N TRP A 864 22.99 -9.97 13.24
CA TRP A 864 21.74 -10.29 13.94
C TRP A 864 21.33 -11.75 13.73
N HIS A 865 21.16 -12.46 14.85
CA HIS A 865 20.89 -13.91 14.91
C HIS A 865 19.92 -14.29 16.05
N GLN A 866 19.22 -13.31 16.60
CA GLN A 866 18.18 -13.57 17.60
C GLN A 866 16.88 -13.99 16.92
N ARG A 867 15.97 -14.63 17.66
CA ARG A 867 14.61 -14.97 17.21
C ARG A 867 13.61 -14.61 18.29
N HIS A 868 12.49 -14.01 17.90
CA HIS A 868 11.45 -13.50 18.79
C HIS A 868 11.99 -12.49 19.82
N GLU A 869 12.89 -11.62 19.36
CA GLU A 869 13.46 -10.54 20.15
C GLU A 869 13.43 -9.21 19.38
N PHE A 870 13.40 -8.12 20.14
CA PHE A 870 13.23 -6.78 19.62
C PHE A 870 14.28 -5.84 20.24
N LEU A 871 15.26 -5.43 19.43
CA LEU A 871 16.30 -4.47 19.79
C LEU A 871 15.80 -3.04 19.62
N LYS A 872 15.92 -2.23 20.68
CA LYS A 872 15.55 -0.81 20.70
C LYS A 872 16.65 0.04 21.35
N PHE A 873 16.57 1.35 21.16
CA PHE A 873 17.41 2.33 21.86
C PHE A 873 16.51 3.29 22.67
N GLU A 874 16.86 3.52 23.94
CA GLU A 874 16.07 4.31 24.88
C GLU A 874 16.87 5.47 25.49
N LEU A 875 16.18 6.59 25.69
CA LEU A 875 16.64 7.75 26.46
C LEU A 875 15.59 8.12 27.51
N PRO A 876 15.85 7.86 28.81
CA PRO A 876 15.04 8.40 29.90
C PRO A 876 15.43 9.86 30.13
N LEU A 877 14.59 10.79 29.66
CA LEU A 877 14.89 12.22 29.61
C LEU A 877 14.41 12.96 30.86
N ASP A 878 15.12 13.99 31.32
CA ASP A 878 14.64 14.93 32.34
C ASP A 878 13.81 16.04 31.68
N LEU A 879 12.72 15.62 31.03
CA LEU A 879 11.77 16.47 30.32
C LEU A 879 10.34 16.00 30.62
N HIS A 880 9.42 16.95 30.73
CA HIS A 880 8.02 16.65 31.01
C HIS A 880 7.08 17.25 29.95
N SER A 881 6.39 16.38 29.23
CA SER A 881 5.34 16.77 28.28
C SER A 881 4.29 15.66 28.17
N ASP A 882 3.02 16.07 28.02
CA ASP A 882 1.91 15.15 27.78
C ASP A 882 1.94 14.54 26.37
N ASN A 883 2.73 15.11 25.45
CA ASN A 883 2.82 14.66 24.06
C ASN A 883 4.27 14.65 23.55
N ALA A 884 4.54 13.69 22.67
CA ALA A 884 5.73 13.68 21.82
C ALA A 884 5.33 13.99 20.37
N THR A 885 6.24 14.63 19.62
CA THR A 885 6.00 15.07 18.24
C THR A 885 6.73 14.17 17.26
N TYR A 886 6.04 13.67 16.24
CA TYR A 886 6.57 12.72 15.25
C TYR A 886 6.40 13.29 13.84
N GLU A 887 7.41 13.13 12.98
CA GLU A 887 7.26 13.49 11.57
C GLU A 887 6.22 12.57 10.90
N THR A 888 5.36 13.16 10.07
CA THR A 888 4.52 12.47 9.10
C THR A 888 4.71 13.12 7.72
N GLN A 889 4.07 12.59 6.69
CA GLN A 889 4.21 13.11 5.34
C GLN A 889 3.75 14.57 5.27
N PHE A 890 4.63 15.46 4.82
CA PHE A 890 4.41 16.90 4.70
C PHE A 890 3.99 17.60 6.02
N GLY A 891 4.40 17.09 7.18
CA GLY A 891 4.09 17.71 8.46
C GLY A 891 4.50 16.87 9.66
N TRP A 892 3.78 17.02 10.77
CA TRP A 892 4.00 16.26 11.99
C TRP A 892 2.69 16.04 12.75
N VAL A 893 2.70 15.06 13.65
CA VAL A 893 1.58 14.76 14.56
C VAL A 893 2.10 14.66 15.99
N GLN A 894 1.24 14.98 16.95
CA GLN A 894 1.50 14.77 18.36
C GLN A 894 0.78 13.52 18.84
N ARG A 895 1.48 12.69 19.61
CA ARG A 895 0.90 11.50 20.25
C ARG A 895 1.15 11.55 21.74
N PRO A 896 0.21 11.06 22.56
CA PRO A 896 0.29 11.15 24.01
C PRO A 896 1.47 10.32 24.54
N THR A 897 2.11 10.83 25.59
CA THR A 897 3.14 10.10 26.35
C THR A 897 2.54 9.30 27.52
N HIS A 898 1.24 9.47 27.78
CA HIS A 898 0.50 8.84 28.87
C HIS A 898 -0.51 7.79 28.37
N LYS A 899 -1.17 7.08 29.29
CA LYS A 899 -2.09 5.96 29.01
C LYS A 899 -3.51 6.18 29.55
N ASN A 900 -4.02 7.42 29.45
CA ASN A 900 -5.29 7.82 30.10
C ASN A 900 -6.53 7.18 29.47
N THR A 901 -6.54 7.01 28.14
CA THR A 901 -7.64 6.36 27.41
C THR A 901 -7.16 5.09 26.70
N THR A 902 -8.10 4.25 26.25
CA THR A 902 -7.76 3.07 25.42
C THR A 902 -7.02 3.48 24.13
N TRP A 903 -7.38 4.62 23.55
CA TRP A 903 -6.75 5.20 22.36
C TRP A 903 -5.30 5.64 22.60
N ASP A 904 -4.98 6.08 23.83
CA ASP A 904 -3.62 6.46 24.21
C ASP A 904 -2.79 5.22 24.54
N MET A 905 -3.38 4.27 25.29
CA MET A 905 -2.78 2.97 25.59
C MET A 905 -2.36 2.21 24.33
N ALA A 906 -3.17 2.31 23.28
CA ALA A 906 -2.91 1.68 21.99
C ALA A 906 -1.71 2.28 21.22
N LYS A 907 -1.17 3.44 21.62
CA LYS A 907 -0.05 4.14 20.98
C LYS A 907 1.30 3.90 21.67
N PHE A 908 1.54 2.66 22.11
CA PHE A 908 2.81 2.26 22.75
C PHE A 908 3.96 2.00 21.76
N GLU A 909 3.64 1.88 20.47
CA GLU A 909 4.58 1.80 19.34
C GLU A 909 3.89 2.51 18.17
N VAL A 910 4.56 3.50 17.57
CA VAL A 910 3.95 4.40 16.59
C VAL A 910 4.88 4.65 15.42
N CYS A 911 4.33 4.91 14.23
CA CYS A 911 5.14 5.26 13.07
C CYS A 911 5.59 6.73 13.15
N GLY A 912 6.90 6.98 13.10
CA GLY A 912 7.50 8.28 12.84
C GLY A 912 8.39 8.20 11.60
N HIS A 913 8.46 9.27 10.81
CA HIS A 913 9.27 9.25 9.58
C HIS A 913 10.76 9.43 9.90
N LYS A 914 11.32 10.64 9.83
CA LYS A 914 12.75 10.90 10.08
C LYS A 914 13.04 11.31 11.52
N TYR A 915 12.04 11.68 12.31
CA TYR A 915 12.27 12.09 13.70
C TYR A 915 11.10 11.82 14.66
N ALA A 916 11.45 11.72 15.94
CA ALA A 916 10.56 11.83 17.09
C ALA A 916 11.17 12.80 18.11
N ASP A 917 10.38 13.70 18.66
CA ASP A 917 10.80 14.77 19.57
C ASP A 917 10.00 14.74 20.87
N LEU A 918 10.69 14.85 22.00
CA LEU A 918 10.09 15.18 23.28
C LEU A 918 10.60 16.56 23.69
N SER A 919 9.68 17.53 23.77
CA SER A 919 10.00 18.89 24.19
C SER A 919 8.99 19.40 25.21
N GLU A 920 9.49 20.19 26.15
CA GLU A 920 8.72 20.99 27.08
C GLU A 920 8.89 22.48 26.71
N TYR A 921 8.36 23.39 27.54
CA TYR A 921 8.60 24.81 27.31
C TYR A 921 10.10 25.14 27.42
N GLY A 922 10.68 25.64 26.33
CA GLY A 922 12.04 26.18 26.30
C GLY A 922 13.16 25.17 26.02
N TYR A 923 12.87 23.87 25.94
CA TYR A 923 13.90 22.87 25.62
C TYR A 923 13.32 21.53 25.13
N GLY A 924 14.09 20.78 24.35
CA GLY A 924 13.72 19.42 23.93
C GLY A 924 14.88 18.55 23.48
N VAL A 925 14.58 17.27 23.22
CA VAL A 925 15.49 16.30 22.63
C VAL A 925 14.75 15.49 21.56
N ALA A 926 15.37 15.43 20.38
CA ALA A 926 14.89 14.62 19.26
C ALA A 926 15.76 13.39 19.00
N LEU A 927 15.11 12.29 18.62
CA LEU A 927 15.73 11.17 17.93
C LEU A 927 15.53 11.36 16.43
N LEU A 928 16.63 11.36 15.68
CA LEU A 928 16.61 11.37 14.21
C LEU A 928 16.91 9.97 13.69
N SER A 929 16.28 9.58 12.60
CA SER A 929 16.38 8.25 12.02
C SER A 929 16.78 8.32 10.56
N GLU A 930 17.73 7.49 10.16
CA GLU A 930 18.12 7.33 8.74
C GLU A 930 17.16 6.37 8.03
N SER A 931 16.65 5.31 8.65
CA SER A 931 15.78 4.33 7.97
C SER A 931 14.78 3.58 8.87
N LYS A 932 14.73 3.88 10.17
CA LYS A 932 13.78 3.28 11.13
C LYS A 932 12.50 4.10 11.24
N TYR A 933 11.37 3.41 11.29
CA TYR A 933 10.04 4.04 11.34
C TYR A 933 9.31 3.80 12.68
N GLY A 934 9.68 2.78 13.43
CA GLY A 934 9.10 2.51 14.76
C GLY A 934 9.70 3.42 15.84
N PHE A 935 8.84 4.18 16.50
CA PHE A 935 9.18 5.01 17.66
C PHE A 935 8.19 4.81 18.80
N ALA A 936 8.56 5.23 19.99
CA ALA A 936 7.65 5.34 21.12
C ALA A 936 8.12 6.43 22.07
N CYS A 937 7.19 7.05 22.80
CA CYS A 937 7.51 7.87 23.96
C CYS A 937 6.54 7.50 25.08
N GLN A 938 7.05 6.92 26.17
CA GLN A 938 6.25 6.59 27.35
C GLN A 938 6.75 7.41 28.53
N SER A 939 5.88 8.30 29.02
CA SER A 939 6.24 9.38 29.95
C SER A 939 7.42 10.19 29.39
N ASN A 940 8.59 10.06 30.01
CA ASN A 940 9.81 10.76 29.64
C ASN A 940 10.83 9.86 28.91
N VAL A 941 10.48 8.61 28.60
CA VAL A 941 11.38 7.68 27.90
C VAL A 941 11.11 7.74 26.40
N LEU A 942 11.99 8.42 25.67
CA LEU A 942 11.97 8.48 24.22
C LEU A 942 12.72 7.28 23.63
N ARG A 943 12.11 6.59 22.66
CA ARG A 943 12.57 5.31 22.15
C ARG A 943 12.49 5.22 20.63
N ILE A 944 13.47 4.56 20.03
CA ILE A 944 13.48 4.14 18.61
C ILE A 944 13.67 2.63 18.50
N SER A 945 12.88 2.00 17.62
CA SER A 945 12.88 0.57 17.34
C SER A 945 13.90 0.25 16.24
N LEU A 946 14.86 -0.65 16.49
CA LEU A 946 16.02 -0.84 15.62
C LEU A 946 15.94 -2.11 14.76
N LEU A 947 15.76 -3.28 15.38
CA LEU A 947 15.69 -4.59 14.73
C LEU A 947 14.70 -5.50 15.46
N ARG A 948 14.06 -6.40 14.71
CA ARG A 948 13.07 -7.34 15.20
C ARG A 948 13.16 -8.64 14.42
N SER A 949 13.05 -9.79 15.07
CA SER A 949 13.21 -11.10 14.41
C SER A 949 12.03 -12.03 14.61
N ALA A 950 10.93 -11.74 13.93
CA ALA A 950 9.85 -12.71 13.75
C ALA A 950 10.33 -13.92 12.91
N THR A 951 9.51 -14.96 12.83
CA THR A 951 9.78 -16.20 12.07
C THR A 951 8.60 -16.62 11.18
N GLU A 952 7.46 -15.93 11.25
CA GLU A 952 6.34 -16.09 10.34
C GLU A 952 5.93 -14.73 9.76
N PRO A 953 5.81 -14.59 8.41
CA PRO A 953 5.78 -15.64 7.39
C PRO A 953 7.17 -15.99 6.80
N ASP A 954 8.21 -15.25 7.18
CA ASP A 954 9.59 -15.51 6.78
C ASP A 954 10.38 -16.11 7.96
N ALA A 955 10.87 -17.34 7.78
CA ALA A 955 11.65 -18.04 8.79
C ALA A 955 12.97 -17.34 9.12
N GLU A 956 13.49 -16.52 8.21
CA GLU A 956 14.80 -15.86 8.32
C GLU A 956 14.68 -14.33 8.36
N GLN A 957 13.53 -13.79 8.80
CA GLN A 957 13.33 -12.35 8.93
C GLN A 957 14.48 -11.70 9.71
N ASP A 958 15.07 -10.68 9.08
CA ASP A 958 16.18 -9.84 9.59
C ASP A 958 17.41 -10.64 10.07
N GLN A 959 17.59 -11.90 9.67
CA GLN A 959 18.83 -12.63 9.97
C GLN A 959 20.00 -12.06 9.15
N GLY A 960 21.20 -12.00 9.76
CA GLY A 960 22.43 -11.57 9.11
C GLY A 960 22.82 -10.12 9.40
N GLU A 961 23.54 -9.50 8.46
CA GLU A 961 24.19 -8.20 8.69
C GLU A 961 23.29 -7.00 8.40
N HIS A 962 23.27 -6.05 9.33
CA HIS A 962 22.54 -4.80 9.23
C HIS A 962 23.46 -3.60 9.43
N THR A 963 23.21 -2.55 8.66
CA THR A 963 23.82 -1.23 8.89
C THR A 963 22.75 -0.16 8.89
N PHE A 964 22.73 0.70 9.90
CA PHE A 964 21.78 1.79 10.00
C PHE A 964 22.30 2.87 10.96
N SER A 965 21.69 4.06 10.89
CA SER A 965 22.10 5.19 11.71
C SER A 965 20.91 5.88 12.38
N TRP A 966 21.15 6.42 13.57
CA TRP A 966 20.24 7.36 14.23
C TRP A 966 21.05 8.46 14.91
N ALA A 967 20.39 9.53 15.34
CA ALA A 967 21.03 10.61 16.07
C ALA A 967 20.21 11.07 17.26
N VAL A 968 20.91 11.58 18.28
CA VAL A 968 20.33 12.23 19.45
C VAL A 968 20.65 13.71 19.37
N MET A 969 19.62 14.55 19.28
CA MET A 969 19.76 15.99 19.06
C MET A 969 19.02 16.77 20.16
N PRO A 970 19.73 17.28 21.17
CA PRO A 970 19.21 18.32 22.05
C PRO A 970 18.91 19.59 21.26
N HIS A 971 17.90 20.36 21.65
CA HIS A 971 17.63 21.66 21.05
C HIS A 971 17.01 22.63 22.06
N GLN A 972 17.20 23.92 21.80
CA GLN A 972 16.63 25.00 22.61
C GLN A 972 15.26 25.41 22.03
N GLY A 973 14.31 25.68 22.93
CA GLY A 973 12.93 25.99 22.58
C GLY A 973 12.03 24.75 22.59
N HIS A 974 10.73 24.98 22.44
CA HIS A 974 9.78 23.88 22.15
C HIS A 974 9.96 23.39 20.70
N PHE A 975 9.45 22.22 20.33
CA PHE A 975 9.53 21.67 18.95
C PHE A 975 9.25 22.71 17.85
N LEU A 976 8.20 23.52 18.02
CA LEU A 976 7.77 24.55 17.07
C LEU A 976 8.80 25.67 16.86
N GLU A 977 9.69 25.85 17.83
CA GLU A 977 10.78 26.82 17.82
C GLU A 977 12.11 26.14 17.51
N SER A 978 12.13 24.84 17.21
CA SER A 978 13.35 24.07 16.99
C SER A 978 13.80 24.10 15.53
N ASP A 979 14.93 23.45 15.23
CA ASP A 979 15.41 23.15 13.89
C ASP A 979 15.36 21.65 13.56
N VAL A 980 14.66 20.85 14.38
CA VAL A 980 14.56 19.39 14.24
C VAL A 980 14.12 18.96 12.83
N PRO A 981 13.08 19.54 12.20
CA PRO A 981 12.68 19.14 10.84
C PRO A 981 13.78 19.38 9.80
N THR A 982 14.53 20.48 9.92
CA THR A 982 15.64 20.79 9.00
C THR A 982 16.82 19.84 9.24
N ALA A 983 17.19 19.62 10.50
CA ALA A 983 18.28 18.72 10.85
C ALA A 983 17.99 17.27 10.43
N ALA A 984 16.76 16.78 10.63
CA ALA A 984 16.33 15.46 10.19
C ALA A 984 16.42 15.31 8.66
N TYR A 985 16.02 16.34 7.91
CA TYR A 985 16.10 16.36 6.45
C TYR A 985 17.55 16.29 5.96
N LEU A 986 18.44 17.06 6.60
CA LEU A 986 19.87 17.09 6.29
C LEU A 986 20.57 15.78 6.68
N PHE A 987 20.17 15.16 7.79
CA PHE A 987 20.70 13.88 8.25
C PHE A 987 20.42 12.75 7.26
N ASN A 988 19.25 12.79 6.62
CA ASN A 988 18.82 11.80 5.63
C ASN A 988 19.34 12.08 4.20
N SER A 989 19.71 13.32 3.89
CA SER A 989 20.17 13.72 2.55
C SER A 989 21.70 13.86 2.50
N PRO A 990 22.44 12.98 1.80
CA PRO A 990 23.91 13.05 1.76
C PRO A 990 24.43 14.23 0.91
N LEU A 991 25.65 14.70 1.20
CA LEU A 991 26.41 15.57 0.30
C LEU A 991 27.13 14.73 -0.76
N TYR A 992 27.05 15.14 -2.03
CA TYR A 992 27.76 14.46 -3.11
C TYR A 992 29.12 15.12 -3.36
N ILE A 993 30.20 14.42 -3.01
CA ILE A 993 31.57 14.88 -3.21
C ILE A 993 32.11 14.36 -4.54
N ARG A 994 32.63 15.24 -5.39
CA ARG A 994 33.20 14.93 -6.71
C ARG A 994 34.55 15.60 -6.91
N SER A 995 35.41 14.97 -7.69
CA SER A 995 36.69 15.55 -8.12
C SER A 995 36.48 16.39 -9.39
N LEU A 996 37.01 17.59 -9.35
CA LEU A 996 36.99 18.58 -10.40
C LEU A 996 38.24 18.43 -11.28
N GLY A 997 38.06 18.57 -12.59
CA GLY A 997 39.20 18.68 -13.52
C GLY A 997 39.95 19.99 -13.33
N ALA A 998 41.21 20.03 -13.80
CA ALA A 998 42.10 21.17 -13.67
C ALA A 998 41.51 22.50 -14.20
N ASP A 999 40.67 22.44 -15.24
CA ASP A 999 40.03 23.59 -15.89
C ASP A 999 38.57 23.85 -15.44
N ALA A 1000 38.07 23.13 -14.43
CA ALA A 1000 36.67 23.23 -14.03
C ALA A 1000 36.39 24.53 -13.27
N THR A 1001 35.59 25.44 -13.85
CA THR A 1001 35.02 26.59 -13.16
C THR A 1001 33.70 26.22 -12.48
N LEU A 1002 33.70 26.17 -11.14
CA LEU A 1002 32.48 26.07 -10.35
C LEU A 1002 31.65 27.35 -10.52
N ASN A 1003 30.40 27.20 -10.96
CA ASN A 1003 29.47 28.32 -10.87
C ASN A 1003 28.89 28.37 -9.46
N THR A 1004 29.35 29.31 -8.64
CA THR A 1004 28.88 29.55 -7.27
C THR A 1004 27.69 30.50 -7.20
N SER A 1005 27.04 30.79 -8.35
CA SER A 1005 25.85 31.65 -8.42
C SER A 1005 24.72 31.17 -7.52
N ASN A 1006 23.76 32.06 -7.23
CA ASN A 1006 22.62 31.72 -6.39
C ASN A 1006 21.83 30.51 -6.91
N SER A 1007 21.26 29.71 -5.98
CA SER A 1007 20.32 28.64 -6.28
C SER A 1007 19.29 29.10 -7.32
N PRO A 1008 18.93 28.29 -8.31
CA PRO A 1008 17.90 28.66 -9.28
C PRO A 1008 16.54 28.90 -8.62
N PHE A 1009 16.26 28.24 -7.49
CA PHE A 1009 15.02 28.35 -6.73
C PHE A 1009 15.32 28.59 -5.24
N ALA A 1010 14.58 29.49 -4.61
CA ALA A 1010 14.61 29.67 -3.16
C ALA A 1010 13.29 30.24 -2.66
N ILE A 1011 12.91 29.95 -1.41
CA ILE A 1011 11.77 30.58 -0.75
C ILE A 1011 12.30 31.67 0.21
N ALA A 1012 11.76 32.88 0.10
CA ALA A 1012 12.09 34.00 0.97
C ALA A 1012 10.89 34.40 1.84
N GLY A 1013 11.13 34.82 3.08
CA GLY A 1013 10.08 35.30 4.00
C GLY A 1013 9.26 34.22 4.72
N ALA A 1014 9.45 32.94 4.38
CA ALA A 1014 8.73 31.80 4.97
C ALA A 1014 9.69 30.65 5.32
N PRO A 1015 10.39 30.71 6.47
CA PRO A 1015 11.36 29.67 6.87
C PRO A 1015 10.72 28.31 7.18
N ASN A 1016 9.43 28.30 7.44
CA ASN A 1016 8.60 27.11 7.67
C ASN A 1016 8.08 26.45 6.38
N VAL A 1017 8.37 27.01 5.20
CA VAL A 1017 7.97 26.40 3.91
C VAL A 1017 9.16 25.69 3.29
N PHE A 1018 8.99 24.40 3.01
CA PHE A 1018 10.03 23.52 2.49
C PHE A 1018 9.79 23.33 0.99
N LEU A 1019 10.83 23.52 0.17
CA LEU A 1019 10.82 23.12 -1.24
C LEU A 1019 11.26 21.65 -1.29
N GLU A 1020 10.32 20.76 -1.57
CA GLU A 1020 10.56 19.31 -1.53
C GLU A 1020 11.03 18.76 -2.88
N THR A 1021 10.26 19.06 -3.93
CA THR A 1021 10.44 18.41 -5.24
C THR A 1021 10.74 19.45 -6.30
N VAL A 1022 11.77 19.20 -7.09
CA VAL A 1022 12.07 19.94 -8.33
C VAL A 1022 12.24 18.92 -9.45
N LYS A 1023 11.33 18.96 -10.42
CA LYS A 1023 11.38 18.05 -11.56
C LYS A 1023 10.98 18.75 -12.87
N ARG A 1024 11.15 18.08 -14.00
CA ARG A 1024 10.53 18.50 -15.26
C ARG A 1024 9.05 18.14 -15.29
N GLY A 1025 8.26 18.93 -16.03
CA GLY A 1025 6.82 18.67 -16.14
C GLY A 1025 6.50 17.37 -16.85
N ASP A 1026 5.41 16.74 -16.41
CA ASP A 1026 5.03 15.42 -16.89
C ASP A 1026 4.51 15.41 -18.33
N ASP A 1027 4.12 16.57 -18.86
CA ASP A 1027 3.62 16.73 -20.24
C ASP A 1027 4.66 17.34 -21.19
N ASP A 1028 5.89 17.55 -20.73
CA ASP A 1028 6.98 18.00 -21.59
C ASP A 1028 7.26 16.92 -22.66
N SER A 1029 7.44 17.33 -23.92
CA SER A 1029 7.75 16.37 -25.00
C SER A 1029 9.22 15.90 -24.98
N PHE A 1030 10.09 16.58 -24.22
CA PHE A 1030 11.56 16.41 -24.17
C PHE A 1030 12.28 16.36 -25.52
N LYS A 1031 11.59 16.74 -26.62
CA LYS A 1031 12.13 16.88 -27.97
C LYS A 1031 12.47 18.34 -28.25
N ALA A 1032 13.34 18.57 -29.23
CA ALA A 1032 13.70 19.92 -29.65
C ALA A 1032 12.46 20.71 -30.12
N GLY A 1033 12.23 21.89 -29.54
CA GLY A 1033 11.09 22.76 -29.86
C GLY A 1033 9.81 22.47 -29.09
N GLY A 1034 9.80 21.50 -28.18
CA GLY A 1034 8.68 21.25 -27.28
C GLY A 1034 8.64 22.20 -26.08
N THR A 1035 7.50 22.20 -25.37
CA THR A 1035 7.34 22.91 -24.09
C THR A 1035 8.41 22.44 -23.10
N THR A 1036 9.00 23.42 -22.41
CA THR A 1036 9.96 23.19 -21.33
C THR A 1036 9.31 23.73 -20.06
N SER A 1037 8.98 22.83 -19.14
CA SER A 1037 8.39 23.21 -17.86
C SER A 1037 9.12 22.61 -16.68
N ILE A 1038 9.00 23.28 -15.53
CA ILE A 1038 9.56 22.87 -14.24
C ILE A 1038 8.42 22.80 -13.24
N VAL A 1039 8.38 21.74 -12.46
CA VAL A 1039 7.41 21.52 -11.40
C VAL A 1039 8.15 21.62 -10.07
N LEU A 1040 7.65 22.49 -9.21
CA LEU A 1040 8.17 22.77 -7.88
C LEU A 1040 7.07 22.40 -6.87
N ARG A 1041 7.35 21.48 -5.96
CA ARG A 1041 6.42 21.14 -4.87
C ARG A 1041 6.93 21.68 -3.55
N LEU A 1042 6.09 22.46 -2.90
CA LEU A 1042 6.39 23.08 -1.62
C LEU A 1042 5.34 22.68 -0.59
N TYR A 1043 5.73 22.62 0.67
CA TYR A 1043 4.78 22.41 1.76
C TYR A 1043 5.14 23.25 2.98
N GLU A 1044 4.13 23.64 3.75
CA GLU A 1044 4.35 24.27 5.06
C GLU A 1044 4.59 23.18 6.12
N ALA A 1045 5.71 23.23 6.83
CA ALA A 1045 6.19 22.12 7.65
C ALA A 1045 5.82 22.25 9.15
N MET A 1046 5.36 23.41 9.61
CA MET A 1046 5.24 23.73 11.04
C MET A 1046 3.78 23.85 11.54
N GLY A 1047 2.79 23.76 10.66
CA GLY A 1047 1.36 23.84 10.99
C GLY A 1047 0.82 25.28 11.07
N GLY A 1048 1.51 26.26 10.49
CA GLY A 1048 1.17 27.69 10.56
C GLY A 1048 0.89 28.34 9.21
N HIS A 1049 0.24 29.52 9.22
CA HIS A 1049 0.15 30.32 7.99
C HIS A 1049 1.52 30.86 7.59
N ALA A 1050 1.82 30.83 6.30
CA ALA A 1050 3.06 31.40 5.75
C ALA A 1050 2.76 32.27 4.54
N ARG A 1051 3.53 33.34 4.38
CA ARG A 1051 3.60 34.11 3.14
C ARG A 1051 5.05 34.16 2.70
N GLY A 1052 5.34 33.46 1.61
CA GLY A 1052 6.68 33.35 1.06
C GLY A 1052 6.75 33.83 -0.38
N GLN A 1053 7.91 34.31 -0.79
CA GLN A 1053 8.19 34.62 -2.18
C GLN A 1053 9.12 33.54 -2.75
N LEU A 1054 8.60 32.75 -3.70
CA LEU A 1054 9.40 31.83 -4.50
C LEU A 1054 10.25 32.66 -5.47
N ARG A 1055 11.54 32.76 -5.19
CA ARG A 1055 12.54 33.41 -6.02
C ARG A 1055 13.04 32.45 -7.08
N ILE A 1056 12.98 32.89 -8.34
CA ILE A 1056 13.47 32.19 -9.52
C ILE A 1056 14.61 33.01 -10.12
N ALA A 1057 15.75 32.38 -10.36
CA ALA A 1057 16.94 33.07 -10.85
C ALA A 1057 16.73 33.69 -12.24
N ALA A 1058 17.29 34.89 -12.45
CA ALA A 1058 17.28 35.64 -13.72
C ALA A 1058 17.64 34.84 -14.98
N GLY A 1059 18.48 33.81 -14.83
CA GLY A 1059 18.94 32.97 -15.92
C GLY A 1059 17.87 32.04 -16.49
N LEU A 1060 16.73 31.88 -15.82
CA LEU A 1060 15.59 31.12 -16.29
C LEU A 1060 14.56 32.07 -16.90
N ASN A 1061 14.37 31.99 -18.22
CA ASN A 1061 13.36 32.77 -18.93
C ASN A 1061 11.96 32.21 -18.65
N VAL A 1062 11.34 32.61 -17.55
CA VAL A 1062 9.99 32.19 -17.17
C VAL A 1062 8.96 33.02 -17.94
N GLU A 1063 8.17 32.36 -18.80
CA GLU A 1063 7.07 33.00 -19.53
C GLU A 1063 5.80 33.05 -18.70
N ALA A 1064 5.54 31.99 -17.92
CA ALA A 1064 4.36 31.90 -17.07
C ALA A 1064 4.63 30.98 -15.87
N ALA A 1065 3.92 31.23 -14.77
CA ALA A 1065 3.87 30.38 -13.60
C ALA A 1065 2.41 30.07 -13.25
N PHE A 1066 2.13 28.85 -12.84
CA PHE A 1066 0.80 28.40 -12.43
C PHE A 1066 0.88 27.66 -11.12
N GLU A 1067 -0.08 27.89 -10.23
CA GLU A 1067 -0.36 26.92 -9.16
C GLU A 1067 -1.19 25.80 -9.79
N THR A 1068 -0.84 24.55 -9.51
CA THR A 1068 -1.49 23.36 -10.07
C THR A 1068 -1.90 22.40 -8.97
N ASN A 1069 -2.77 21.46 -9.31
CA ASN A 1069 -2.97 20.27 -8.48
C ASN A 1069 -1.72 19.35 -8.55
N LEU A 1070 -1.77 18.20 -7.86
CA LEU A 1070 -0.65 17.25 -7.82
C LEU A 1070 -0.36 16.58 -9.17
N LEU A 1071 -1.36 16.51 -10.05
CA LEU A 1071 -1.29 15.92 -11.39
C LEU A 1071 -0.75 16.90 -12.45
N GLU A 1072 -0.46 18.14 -12.04
CA GLU A 1072 0.07 19.24 -12.86
C GLU A 1072 -0.91 19.88 -13.84
N ASP A 1073 -2.22 19.73 -13.59
CA ASP A 1073 -3.24 20.35 -14.41
C ASP A 1073 -3.24 21.87 -14.23
N VAL A 1074 -3.21 22.59 -15.35
CA VAL A 1074 -3.25 24.07 -15.39
C VAL A 1074 -4.69 24.58 -15.59
N ALA A 1075 -5.59 23.72 -16.05
CA ALA A 1075 -6.95 24.10 -16.38
C ALA A 1075 -7.67 24.65 -15.13
N GLN A 1076 -8.28 25.84 -15.27
CA GLN A 1076 -9.06 26.59 -14.27
C GLN A 1076 -8.31 27.59 -13.37
N GLN A 1077 -6.99 27.80 -13.50
CA GLN A 1077 -6.28 28.83 -12.71
C GLN A 1077 -5.68 29.94 -13.58
N ALA A 1078 -5.80 31.19 -13.13
CA ALA A 1078 -5.09 32.32 -13.72
C ALA A 1078 -3.58 32.18 -13.48
N PRO A 1079 -2.70 32.62 -14.40
CA PRO A 1079 -1.28 32.65 -14.15
C PRO A 1079 -0.94 33.42 -12.87
N LEU A 1080 -0.02 32.88 -12.08
CA LEU A 1080 0.54 33.58 -10.94
C LEU A 1080 1.25 34.84 -11.41
N THR A 1081 1.13 35.91 -10.62
CA THR A 1081 1.77 37.19 -10.96
C THR A 1081 3.28 37.05 -10.78
N LEU A 1082 4.02 37.29 -11.87
CA LEU A 1082 5.47 37.37 -11.86
C LEU A 1082 5.88 38.78 -11.41
N CYS A 1083 6.51 38.87 -10.23
CA CYS A 1083 6.99 40.13 -9.68
C CYS A 1083 8.49 40.29 -9.95
N PRO A 1084 8.97 41.42 -10.49
CA PRO A 1084 10.39 41.74 -10.48
C PRO A 1084 10.86 41.86 -9.02
N ASN A 1085 11.96 41.21 -8.64
CA ASN A 1085 12.58 41.44 -7.33
C ASN A 1085 13.07 42.91 -7.25
N ALA A 1086 13.13 43.51 -6.05
CA ALA A 1086 13.68 44.84 -5.76
C ALA A 1086 15.09 45.10 -6.35
N SER A 1087 15.87 44.06 -6.67
CA SER A 1087 17.17 44.12 -7.34
C SER A 1087 17.13 44.13 -8.88
N GLY A 1088 15.94 43.97 -9.49
CA GLY A 1088 15.70 44.00 -10.93
C GLY A 1088 16.22 42.82 -11.75
N ARG A 1089 16.77 41.78 -11.11
CA ARG A 1089 17.41 40.63 -11.80
C ARG A 1089 16.61 39.33 -11.71
N ASP A 1090 16.15 38.93 -10.53
CA ASP A 1090 15.38 37.69 -10.33
C ASP A 1090 13.86 37.91 -10.46
N VAL A 1091 13.13 36.84 -10.78
CA VAL A 1091 11.66 36.81 -10.83
C VAL A 1091 11.12 36.20 -9.54
N GLY A 1092 10.12 36.82 -8.92
CA GLY A 1092 9.45 36.34 -7.72
C GLY A 1092 8.01 35.92 -7.98
N VAL A 1093 7.56 34.88 -7.28
CA VAL A 1093 6.16 34.46 -7.22
C VAL A 1093 5.72 34.47 -5.75
N GLU A 1094 4.74 35.29 -5.41
CA GLU A 1094 4.16 35.32 -4.07
C GLU A 1094 3.28 34.09 -3.85
N LEU A 1095 3.49 33.38 -2.75
CA LEU A 1095 2.74 32.20 -2.36
C LEU A 1095 2.27 32.38 -0.91
N THR A 1096 1.01 32.03 -0.66
CA THR A 1096 0.41 32.02 0.69
C THR A 1096 0.02 30.60 1.04
N PHE A 1097 0.39 30.14 2.23
CA PHE A 1097 0.11 28.80 2.73
C PHE A 1097 -0.77 28.86 3.97
N ARG A 1098 -1.65 27.88 4.11
CA ARG A 1098 -2.22 27.44 5.39
C ARG A 1098 -1.25 26.46 6.06
N GLY A 1099 -1.50 26.15 7.33
CA GLY A 1099 -0.72 25.14 8.05
C GLY A 1099 -0.76 23.79 7.34
N PHE A 1100 0.40 23.16 7.16
CA PHE A 1100 0.57 21.87 6.47
C PHE A 1100 0.11 21.79 5.01
N GLU A 1101 -0.17 22.92 4.36
CA GLU A 1101 -0.65 22.93 2.99
C GLU A 1101 0.46 22.54 2.00
N VAL A 1102 0.18 21.57 1.12
CA VAL A 1102 1.04 21.23 -0.02
C VAL A 1102 0.62 22.02 -1.27
N LYS A 1103 1.57 22.70 -1.91
CA LYS A 1103 1.37 23.42 -3.17
C LYS A 1103 2.30 22.92 -4.26
N THR A 1104 1.79 22.87 -5.48
CA THR A 1104 2.57 22.58 -6.68
C THR A 1104 2.57 23.80 -7.60
N VAL A 1105 3.75 24.26 -8.01
CA VAL A 1105 3.94 25.38 -8.93
C VAL A 1105 4.59 24.86 -10.21
N LYS A 1106 3.94 25.09 -11.36
CA LYS A 1106 4.44 24.76 -12.69
C LYS A 1106 4.94 26.04 -13.38
N LEU A 1107 6.22 26.08 -13.70
CA LEU A 1107 6.86 27.15 -14.46
C LEU A 1107 6.95 26.75 -15.93
N ILE A 1108 6.51 27.61 -16.84
CA ILE A 1108 6.69 27.46 -18.28
C ILE A 1108 7.86 28.35 -18.71
N LEU A 1109 8.87 27.75 -19.35
CA LEU A 1109 10.05 28.45 -19.83
C LEU A 1109 9.96 28.78 -21.31
N GLY A 1110 10.39 30.00 -21.66
CA GLY A 1110 10.41 30.47 -23.03
C GLY A 1110 11.61 29.98 -23.84
N GLY A 1111 11.38 29.66 -25.11
CA GLY A 1111 12.42 29.20 -26.02
C GLY A 1111 13.55 30.23 -26.20
N LYS A 1112 14.81 29.77 -26.32
CA LYS A 1112 15.92 30.66 -26.71
C LYS A 1112 15.57 31.27 -28.07
N ASN A 1113 15.56 32.61 -28.11
CA ASN A 1113 15.29 33.46 -29.26
C ASN A 1113 15.97 32.94 -30.55
N THR A 1114 15.28 32.08 -31.29
CA THR A 1114 15.63 31.77 -32.68
C THR A 1114 14.93 32.84 -33.49
N LYS A 1115 15.73 33.67 -34.17
CA LYS A 1115 15.26 34.73 -35.06
C LYS A 1115 14.03 34.26 -35.84
N ARG A 1116 12.95 35.02 -35.70
CA ARG A 1116 11.68 34.90 -36.42
C ARG A 1116 11.96 34.62 -37.90
N VAL A 1117 11.90 33.35 -38.31
CA VAL A 1117 11.87 32.99 -39.73
C VAL A 1117 10.47 33.35 -40.21
N LYS A 1118 10.42 34.25 -41.20
CA LYS A 1118 9.21 34.66 -41.90
C LYS A 1118 8.45 33.39 -42.35
N ARG A 1119 7.18 33.26 -41.96
CA ARG A 1119 6.26 32.31 -42.58
C ARG A 1119 6.07 32.73 -44.04
N ASP A 1120 6.50 31.90 -44.98
CA ASP A 1120 5.96 31.94 -46.33
C ASP A 1120 4.55 31.34 -46.29
N SER A 1121 3.59 32.11 -46.76
CA SER A 1121 2.19 31.73 -46.96
C SER A 1121 2.09 30.79 -48.16
N TRP A 1122 1.43 29.64 -48.00
CA TRP A 1122 1.17 28.66 -49.07
C TRP A 1122 -0.22 28.85 -49.69
N ILE A 1123 -0.85 30.02 -49.49
CA ILE A 1123 -2.14 30.33 -50.08
C ILE A 1123 -1.94 31.53 -51.00
N THR A 1124 -1.83 31.23 -52.30
CA THR A 1124 -2.24 32.10 -53.38
C THR A 1124 -3.63 31.61 -53.81
N VAL A 1125 -4.65 32.43 -53.55
CA VAL A 1125 -5.95 32.31 -54.21
C VAL A 1125 -5.84 33.14 -55.48
N ASP A 1126 -6.05 32.53 -56.64
CA ASP A 1126 -6.52 33.23 -57.83
C ASP A 1126 -7.27 32.24 -58.75
N ALA A 1127 -8.53 32.62 -59.03
CA ALA A 1127 -9.53 32.11 -59.98
C ALA A 1127 -10.02 30.64 -59.85
#